data_AF-A0A4Z0F8N7-F1
#
_entry.id   AF-A0A4Z0F8N7-F1
#
_cell.length_a   1.000
_cell.length_b   1.000
_cell.length_c   1.000
_cell.angle_alpha   90.00
_cell.angle_beta   90.00
_cell.angle_gamma   90.00
#
_symmetry.space_group_name_H-M   'P 1'
#
loop_
_entity.id
_entity.type
_entity.pdbx_description
1 polymer ?
#
loop_
_entity_poly.entity_id
_entity_poly.type
_entity_poly.pdbx_seq_one_letter_code
_entity_poly.pdbx_strand_id
1 'polypeptide(L)'
;MKSSDTLDRFDDTGLLNFVNKQGGQRAAARVLGVARTTLQSRVYSAQESIRTTAAIRNPLIQESPSKGVKTYIFSSAQDNTSLNERCLRFLENLKAYAAHLGNTEIHISGFTYQKGLFEDHSKEGGYYVPAVQPYLTLARMEIADKIAFCGEMNILPTAVRPLSGLETYTRHMWGVFPHPKIALESVATPKFAPAKQIMTTGCITPQNYVPKKAGLKAQFHHVIGALIVEVDADGDVFCRHLIADKKGDFQDLTTVVEEGVVQTGRRVHAVNWGDIHIEKMDPVSAKTCWGLTSVIETTPTNKPRERWEIDTKGSMLDTLRPYFQFFHDTSDFTPRNHHNISDPHFRFEMFSKDTDSVEDALYKAARFLQVTQRPWCESVVVESNHDLAYLKWLRTSDYRTDPVNALFFLESQQRVYQAIRDGDSDFSIFEWAMHRLVPETQECVFLREDDSFVILGDQATGIECAMHGHLGANGGRPSPASLAKIGPKLNVGHVHCFPAGYKANVRGKGFTDLAEIRKGDLVSAFNPDTQANEWTRVIDTPKGTYSGPLVSIRKADSLHQEVTDRHFLFLKDGSYLPISDAIVYRDSLDVPVCAEPMVCNDVELDISDTKLRQIVAAAADGSLSTTRNSIVFHLKKDRKKQRVVELFGASLTRNPTWQETAKAHKAMVSAYSEEAKYLSSVFADGKRLPSWFVNLSDRQAEVVLDEIRFWDGVYDTGSSGRQFSTSKEPEAYLVASLANRLGYRTTCKKIDSRDNRFHVSWCESDHFRPTRAWNINDKRRIDDWGVRTRQVEDETVFCLTTESQNFWVMSPVTGQVSLTGNSPYIRDGVYAAGIEGLLDQGYNKGASGWAQAEIITYDNSRRTLVTRVGEKWRAAR
;
A
#
# COMPACT_ATOMS: atom_id res chain seq x y z
N MET A 1 64.10 -24.10 -5.35
CA MET A 1 62.90 -23.42 -5.88
C MET A 1 61.99 -23.08 -4.71
N LYS A 2 61.30 -21.94 -4.74
CA LYS A 2 60.36 -21.59 -3.66
C LYS A 2 59.09 -22.43 -3.83
N SER A 3 58.40 -22.71 -2.73
CA SER A 3 57.17 -23.55 -2.75
C SER A 3 55.98 -22.90 -3.46
N SER A 4 56.04 -21.60 -3.75
CA SER A 4 55.10 -20.85 -4.61
C SER A 4 55.15 -21.34 -6.06
N ASP A 5 56.36 -21.38 -6.63
CA ASP A 5 56.61 -21.49 -8.09
C ASP A 5 56.14 -22.83 -8.71
N THR A 6 55.77 -23.80 -7.87
CA THR A 6 55.20 -25.09 -8.27
C THR A 6 53.66 -25.06 -8.30
N LEU A 7 53.03 -24.27 -7.43
CA LEU A 7 51.57 -24.13 -7.35
C LEU A 7 51.03 -23.15 -8.40
N ASP A 8 51.79 -22.10 -8.70
CA ASP A 8 51.41 -21.08 -9.70
C ASP A 8 51.44 -21.58 -11.15
N ARG A 9 51.77 -22.87 -11.36
CA ARG A 9 51.67 -23.58 -12.65
C ARG A 9 50.26 -24.12 -12.93
N PHE A 10 49.38 -24.09 -11.94
CA PHE A 10 47.98 -24.48 -12.06
C PHE A 10 47.10 -23.23 -11.99
N ASP A 11 46.12 -23.14 -12.87
CA ASP A 11 44.95 -22.31 -12.65
C ASP A 11 44.08 -22.90 -11.52
N ASP A 12 43.13 -22.11 -11.02
CA ASP A 12 42.31 -22.51 -9.86
C ASP A 12 41.55 -23.82 -10.12
N THR A 13 41.01 -23.98 -11.33
CA THR A 13 40.28 -25.18 -11.76
C THR A 13 41.21 -26.39 -11.95
N GLY A 14 42.35 -26.22 -12.61
CA GLY A 14 43.36 -27.27 -12.80
C GLY A 14 43.96 -27.75 -11.48
N LEU A 15 44.14 -26.87 -10.49
CA LEU A 15 44.62 -27.24 -9.16
C LEU A 15 43.61 -28.15 -8.43
N LEU A 16 42.32 -27.82 -8.46
CA LEU A 16 41.28 -28.65 -7.85
C LEU A 16 41.15 -30.01 -8.54
N ASN A 17 41.16 -30.03 -9.87
CA ASN A 17 41.14 -31.25 -10.66
C ASN A 17 42.37 -32.13 -10.40
N PHE A 18 43.55 -31.53 -10.26
CA PHE A 18 44.77 -32.24 -9.87
C PHE A 18 44.65 -32.84 -8.46
N VAL A 19 44.16 -32.08 -7.48
CA VAL A 19 43.98 -32.56 -6.09
C VAL A 19 43.00 -33.73 -6.03
N ASN A 20 41.90 -33.68 -6.79
CA ASN A 20 40.95 -34.78 -6.90
C ASN A 20 41.57 -36.01 -7.58
N LYS A 21 42.29 -35.83 -8.69
CA LYS A 21 42.96 -36.91 -9.43
C LYS A 21 44.04 -37.64 -8.61
N GLN A 22 44.66 -36.97 -7.64
CA GLN A 22 45.62 -37.57 -6.72
C GLN A 22 44.98 -38.25 -5.49
N GLY A 23 43.66 -38.25 -5.35
CA GLY A 23 42.97 -38.81 -4.17
C GLY A 23 43.05 -37.92 -2.92
N GLY A 24 43.23 -36.61 -3.10
CA GLY A 24 43.13 -35.61 -2.04
C GLY A 24 44.42 -34.89 -1.66
N GLN A 25 44.29 -33.82 -0.88
CA GLN A 25 45.34 -32.83 -0.60
C GLN A 25 46.65 -33.42 -0.03
N ARG A 26 46.59 -34.51 0.76
CA ARG A 26 47.79 -35.15 1.32
C ARG A 26 48.66 -35.83 0.25
N ALA A 27 48.03 -36.49 -0.71
CA ALA A 27 48.73 -37.14 -1.82
C ALA A 27 49.24 -36.09 -2.83
N ALA A 28 48.37 -35.13 -3.19
CA ALA A 28 48.75 -34.01 -4.07
C ALA A 28 49.94 -33.20 -3.53
N ALA A 29 49.97 -32.87 -2.23
CA ALA A 29 51.10 -32.14 -1.62
C ALA A 29 52.42 -32.92 -1.71
N ARG A 30 52.38 -34.26 -1.54
CA ARG A 30 53.55 -35.13 -1.66
C ARG A 30 54.08 -35.18 -3.10
N VAL A 31 53.19 -35.27 -4.10
CA VAL A 31 53.55 -35.28 -5.53
C VAL A 31 54.12 -33.94 -5.98
N LEU A 32 53.58 -32.83 -5.48
CA LEU A 32 54.04 -31.48 -5.80
C LEU A 32 55.27 -31.01 -4.99
N GLY A 33 55.73 -31.79 -4.01
CA GLY A 33 56.87 -31.43 -3.17
C GLY A 33 56.65 -30.19 -2.28
N VAL A 34 55.39 -29.84 -1.97
CA VAL A 34 55.03 -28.66 -1.19
C VAL A 34 54.48 -29.02 0.19
N ALA A 35 54.61 -28.11 1.15
CA ALA A 35 53.98 -28.28 2.45
C ALA A 35 52.44 -28.34 2.30
N ARG A 36 51.81 -29.29 3.00
CA ARG A 36 50.35 -29.50 2.92
C ARG A 36 49.57 -28.24 3.24
N THR A 37 50.01 -27.45 4.22
CA THR A 37 49.39 -26.18 4.62
C THR A 37 49.41 -25.14 3.50
N THR A 38 50.50 -25.06 2.73
CA THR A 38 50.61 -24.18 1.55
C THR A 38 49.63 -24.60 0.45
N LEU A 39 49.56 -25.90 0.12
CA LEU A 39 48.58 -26.41 -0.84
C LEU A 39 47.15 -26.19 -0.34
N GLN A 40 46.87 -26.44 0.94
CA GLN A 40 45.55 -26.26 1.54
C GLN A 40 45.09 -24.80 1.47
N SER A 41 45.98 -23.83 1.72
CA SER A 41 45.68 -22.41 1.57
C SER A 41 45.39 -22.05 0.11
N ARG A 42 46.21 -22.50 -0.85
CA ARG A 42 45.98 -22.21 -2.28
C ARG A 42 44.71 -22.87 -2.83
N VAL A 43 44.38 -24.08 -2.36
CA VAL A 43 43.12 -24.79 -2.66
C VAL A 43 41.91 -24.06 -2.08
N TYR A 44 42.02 -23.55 -0.85
CA TYR A 44 40.96 -22.74 -0.25
C TYR A 44 40.72 -21.46 -1.07
N SER A 45 41.79 -20.72 -1.40
CA SER A 45 41.69 -19.52 -2.27
C SER A 45 41.17 -19.84 -3.67
N ALA A 46 41.51 -20.99 -4.26
CA ALA A 46 40.96 -21.44 -5.54
C ALA A 46 39.45 -21.75 -5.45
N GLN A 47 39.01 -22.39 -4.36
CA GLN A 47 37.59 -22.62 -4.09
C GLN A 47 36.82 -21.31 -3.85
N GLU A 48 37.45 -20.34 -3.19
CA GLU A 48 36.88 -19.02 -2.89
C GLU A 48 36.82 -18.12 -4.16
N SER A 49 37.83 -18.19 -5.01
CA SER A 49 37.91 -17.58 -6.35
C SER A 49 36.80 -18.12 -7.28
N ILE A 50 36.66 -19.44 -7.38
CA ILE A 50 35.61 -20.08 -8.20
C ILE A 50 34.21 -19.79 -7.63
N ARG A 51 34.05 -19.73 -6.30
CA ARG A 51 32.78 -19.33 -5.66
C ARG A 51 32.41 -17.86 -5.90
N THR A 52 33.39 -16.97 -6.04
CA THR A 52 33.15 -15.55 -6.34
C THR A 52 33.00 -15.25 -7.83
N THR A 53 33.22 -16.23 -8.72
CA THR A 53 33.10 -16.09 -10.18
C THR A 53 32.08 -17.04 -10.83
N ALA A 54 30.99 -17.35 -10.12
CA ALA A 54 29.76 -17.79 -10.77
C ALA A 54 29.17 -16.61 -11.59
N ALA A 55 29.68 -16.43 -12.80
CA ALA A 55 29.33 -15.30 -13.66
C ALA A 55 27.82 -15.28 -13.92
N ILE A 56 27.16 -14.17 -13.56
CA ILE A 56 25.80 -13.88 -13.99
C ILE A 56 25.83 -13.87 -15.52
N ARG A 57 25.18 -14.86 -16.15
CA ARG A 57 25.13 -14.94 -17.61
C ARG A 57 24.46 -13.67 -18.15
N ASN A 58 25.04 -13.09 -19.19
CA ASN A 58 24.41 -11.96 -19.88
C ASN A 58 22.98 -12.34 -20.31
N PRO A 59 22.01 -11.42 -20.21
CA PRO A 59 20.64 -11.70 -20.63
C PRO A 59 20.58 -11.99 -22.13
N LEU A 60 19.70 -12.92 -22.51
CA LEU A 60 19.31 -13.16 -23.88
C LEU A 60 18.36 -12.03 -24.31
N ILE A 61 18.88 -11.06 -25.04
CA ILE A 61 18.09 -9.92 -25.53
C ILE A 61 17.27 -10.35 -26.76
N GLN A 62 15.99 -10.02 -26.75
CA GLN A 62 15.03 -10.24 -27.83
C GLN A 62 14.39 -8.89 -28.18
N GLU A 63 14.62 -8.40 -29.39
CA GLU A 63 14.02 -7.16 -29.88
C GLU A 63 12.52 -7.34 -30.20
N SER A 64 11.78 -6.22 -30.26
CA SER A 64 10.39 -6.20 -30.72
C SER A 64 10.26 -6.74 -32.16
N PRO A 65 9.18 -7.44 -32.52
CA PRO A 65 8.98 -7.89 -33.89
C PRO A 65 8.81 -6.69 -34.84
N SER A 66 9.48 -6.70 -35.99
CA SER A 66 9.34 -5.62 -36.98
C SER A 66 7.99 -5.58 -37.70
N LYS A 67 7.18 -6.65 -37.60
CA LYS A 67 5.81 -6.72 -38.09
C LYS A 67 5.03 -7.84 -37.39
N GLY A 68 3.74 -7.61 -37.14
CA GLY A 68 2.84 -8.59 -36.56
C GLY A 68 3.10 -8.83 -35.07
N VAL A 69 2.83 -10.04 -34.61
CA VAL A 69 2.98 -10.44 -33.20
C VAL A 69 4.09 -11.48 -33.07
N LYS A 70 4.91 -11.36 -32.03
CA LYS A 70 5.76 -12.44 -31.53
C LYS A 70 5.22 -12.90 -30.19
N THR A 71 5.05 -14.21 -30.03
CA THR A 71 4.46 -14.82 -28.84
C THR A 71 5.50 -15.65 -28.10
N TYR A 72 5.47 -15.63 -26.77
CA TYR A 72 6.28 -16.49 -25.92
C TYR A 72 5.38 -17.19 -24.91
N ILE A 73 5.62 -18.48 -24.66
CA ILE A 73 4.92 -19.26 -23.64
C ILE A 73 5.95 -19.69 -22.59
N PHE A 74 5.86 -19.10 -21.40
CA PHE A 74 6.75 -19.36 -20.27
C PHE A 74 6.12 -20.32 -19.27
N SER A 75 6.76 -21.45 -19.01
CA SER A 75 6.38 -22.36 -17.92
C SER A 75 7.58 -22.67 -17.01
N SER A 76 7.35 -23.44 -15.96
CA SER A 76 8.40 -23.94 -15.08
C SER A 76 8.35 -25.47 -14.95
N ALA A 77 9.47 -26.10 -14.61
CA ALA A 77 9.55 -27.55 -14.41
C ALA A 77 10.30 -27.87 -13.13
N GLN A 78 9.74 -28.77 -12.31
CA GLN A 78 10.47 -29.32 -11.18
C GLN A 78 11.52 -30.33 -11.68
N ASP A 79 12.73 -30.26 -11.14
CA ASP A 79 13.74 -31.29 -11.33
C ASP A 79 13.27 -32.66 -10.83
N ASN A 80 13.90 -33.74 -11.31
CA ASN A 80 13.68 -35.11 -10.83
C ASN A 80 12.19 -35.53 -10.82
N THR A 81 11.40 -35.00 -11.75
CA THR A 81 9.94 -35.17 -11.80
C THR A 81 9.48 -35.59 -13.20
N SER A 82 8.92 -36.80 -13.32
CA SER A 82 8.30 -37.30 -14.55
C SER A 82 6.96 -36.62 -14.84
N LEU A 83 6.61 -36.46 -16.11
CA LEU A 83 5.27 -36.00 -16.51
C LEU A 83 4.26 -37.14 -16.33
N ASN A 84 3.08 -36.82 -15.80
CA ASN A 84 1.91 -37.70 -15.88
C ASN A 84 1.06 -37.36 -17.11
N GLU A 85 0.00 -38.13 -17.37
CA GLU A 85 -0.91 -37.94 -18.51
C GLU A 85 -1.41 -36.50 -18.65
N ARG A 86 -1.88 -35.89 -17.56
CA ARG A 86 -2.34 -34.49 -17.53
C ARG A 86 -1.26 -33.49 -17.97
N CYS A 87 -0.03 -33.73 -17.53
CA CYS A 87 1.11 -32.86 -17.83
C CYS A 87 1.62 -33.06 -19.27
N LEU A 88 1.57 -34.29 -19.78
CA LEU A 88 1.85 -34.61 -21.19
C LEU A 88 0.82 -33.94 -22.10
N ARG A 89 -0.48 -34.12 -21.82
CA ARG A 89 -1.57 -33.49 -22.59
C ARG A 89 -1.44 -31.97 -22.58
N PHE A 90 -1.16 -31.35 -21.42
CA PHE A 90 -0.97 -29.90 -21.36
C PHE A 90 0.23 -29.44 -22.21
N LEU A 91 1.36 -30.16 -22.19
CA LEU A 91 2.51 -29.86 -23.04
C LEU A 91 2.20 -30.04 -24.54
N GLU A 92 1.38 -31.02 -24.91
CA GLU A 92 0.91 -31.22 -26.29
C GLU A 92 -0.04 -30.11 -26.73
N ASN A 93 -0.98 -29.72 -25.88
CA ASN A 93 -1.87 -28.58 -26.08
C ASN A 93 -1.09 -27.27 -26.26
N LEU A 94 -0.06 -27.00 -25.44
CA LEU A 94 0.80 -25.83 -25.62
C LEU A 94 1.53 -25.82 -26.98
N LYS A 95 1.96 -26.98 -27.49
CA LYS A 95 2.57 -27.09 -28.84
C LYS A 95 1.56 -26.84 -29.96
N ALA A 96 0.38 -27.45 -29.86
CA ALA A 96 -0.71 -27.22 -30.80
C ALA A 96 -1.12 -25.75 -30.83
N TYR A 97 -1.19 -25.11 -29.67
CA TYR A 97 -1.50 -23.69 -29.54
C TYR A 97 -0.39 -22.82 -30.14
N ALA A 98 0.88 -23.05 -29.79
CA ALA A 98 2.00 -22.33 -30.38
C ALA A 98 2.02 -22.42 -31.92
N ALA A 99 1.76 -23.60 -32.48
CA ALA A 99 1.66 -23.81 -33.92
C ALA A 99 0.47 -23.05 -34.56
N HIS A 100 -0.69 -23.01 -33.89
CA HIS A 100 -1.84 -22.21 -34.34
C HIS A 100 -1.59 -20.70 -34.29
N LEU A 101 -0.91 -20.22 -33.23
CA LEU A 101 -0.59 -18.80 -33.04
C LEU A 101 0.53 -18.31 -33.97
N GLY A 102 1.28 -19.22 -34.61
CA GLY A 102 2.32 -18.91 -35.58
C GLY A 102 3.68 -18.63 -34.92
N ASN A 103 4.11 -17.37 -34.94
CA ASN A 103 5.41 -16.89 -34.47
C ASN A 103 5.54 -16.98 -32.93
N THR A 104 5.67 -18.22 -32.42
CA THR A 104 5.56 -18.55 -31.00
C THR A 104 6.72 -19.42 -30.51
N GLU A 105 7.39 -18.99 -29.45
CA GLU A 105 8.43 -19.76 -28.77
C GLU A 105 7.92 -20.31 -27.42
N ILE A 106 8.33 -21.52 -27.03
CA ILE A 106 8.00 -22.13 -25.73
C ILE A 106 9.30 -22.22 -24.91
N HIS A 107 9.30 -21.62 -23.73
CA HIS A 107 10.42 -21.62 -22.80
C HIS A 107 9.99 -22.17 -21.45
N ILE A 108 10.77 -23.12 -20.93
CA ILE A 108 10.49 -23.76 -19.65
C ILE A 108 11.75 -23.63 -18.79
N SER A 109 11.63 -22.99 -17.63
CA SER A 109 12.76 -22.89 -16.69
C SER A 109 12.62 -23.92 -15.57
N GLY A 110 13.73 -24.58 -15.25
CA GLY A 110 13.79 -25.52 -14.14
C GLY A 110 13.75 -24.82 -12.78
N PHE A 111 13.25 -25.50 -11.75
CA PHE A 111 13.51 -25.19 -10.34
C PHE A 111 13.85 -26.48 -9.58
N THR A 112 14.69 -26.37 -8.55
CA THR A 112 15.18 -27.53 -7.78
C THR A 112 14.40 -27.73 -6.49
N TYR A 113 14.00 -28.98 -6.19
CA TYR A 113 13.37 -29.34 -4.92
C TYR A 113 13.85 -30.71 -4.42
N GLN A 114 14.95 -30.65 -3.68
CA GLN A 114 15.62 -31.80 -3.10
C GLN A 114 14.81 -32.51 -2.03
N LYS A 115 15.02 -33.81 -1.93
CA LYS A 115 14.42 -34.67 -0.89
C LYS A 115 15.47 -35.32 0.02
N GLY A 116 16.74 -35.32 -0.40
CA GLY A 116 17.89 -35.83 0.36
C GLY A 116 18.62 -34.75 1.17
N LEU A 117 19.70 -35.16 1.85
CA LEU A 117 20.57 -34.30 2.67
C LEU A 117 21.87 -33.87 1.98
N PHE A 118 22.15 -34.37 0.77
CA PHE A 118 23.45 -34.24 0.06
C PHE A 118 23.29 -34.19 -1.47
N GLU A 119 22.33 -33.41 -1.98
CA GLU A 119 22.12 -33.20 -3.42
C GLU A 119 22.68 -31.81 -3.84
N ASP A 120 23.06 -31.63 -5.10
CA ASP A 120 23.47 -30.31 -5.62
C ASP A 120 22.24 -29.41 -5.85
N HIS A 121 22.34 -28.13 -5.46
CA HIS A 121 21.27 -27.15 -5.57
C HIS A 121 21.28 -26.39 -6.92
N SER A 122 22.21 -26.72 -7.82
CA SER A 122 22.31 -26.06 -9.12
C SER A 122 21.15 -26.46 -10.05
N LYS A 123 20.51 -25.47 -10.69
CA LYS A 123 19.56 -25.74 -11.80
C LYS A 123 20.24 -26.47 -12.96
N GLU A 124 21.51 -26.15 -13.20
CA GLU A 124 22.29 -26.67 -14.33
C GLU A 124 22.65 -28.16 -14.16
N GLY A 125 22.79 -28.65 -12.92
CA GLY A 125 22.96 -30.06 -12.60
C GLY A 125 21.65 -30.85 -12.42
N GLY A 126 20.49 -30.18 -12.49
CA GLY A 126 19.18 -30.80 -12.30
C GLY A 126 18.78 -31.71 -13.47
N TYR A 127 18.23 -32.89 -13.16
CA TYR A 127 17.65 -33.77 -14.19
C TYR A 127 16.23 -33.31 -14.55
N TYR A 128 16.02 -32.94 -15.80
CA TYR A 128 14.70 -32.63 -16.36
C TYR A 128 14.31 -33.67 -17.41
N VAL A 129 13.02 -34.04 -17.39
CA VAL A 129 12.42 -35.05 -18.28
C VAL A 129 12.67 -34.74 -19.77
N PRO A 130 13.04 -35.72 -20.63
CA PRO A 130 13.40 -35.47 -22.03
C PRO A 130 12.36 -34.70 -22.86
N ALA A 131 11.07 -34.83 -22.54
CA ALA A 131 10.00 -34.08 -23.22
C ALA A 131 10.06 -32.55 -23.02
N VAL A 132 10.70 -32.09 -21.94
CA VAL A 132 10.87 -30.66 -21.59
C VAL A 132 12.22 -30.11 -22.08
N GLN A 133 13.24 -30.95 -22.25
CA GLN A 133 14.60 -30.54 -22.62
C GLN A 133 14.69 -29.61 -23.85
N PRO A 134 13.94 -29.81 -24.95
CA PRO A 134 13.97 -28.90 -26.11
C PRO A 134 13.54 -27.46 -25.82
N TYR A 135 12.86 -27.21 -24.70
CA TYR A 135 12.31 -25.92 -24.30
C TYR A 135 13.08 -25.30 -23.12
N LEU A 136 14.11 -25.96 -22.59
CA LEU A 136 14.79 -25.52 -21.37
C LEU A 136 15.50 -24.18 -21.55
N THR A 137 15.10 -23.19 -20.76
CA THR A 137 15.70 -21.86 -20.72
C THR A 137 16.07 -21.49 -19.28
N LEU A 138 17.36 -21.60 -18.96
CA LEU A 138 17.92 -21.37 -17.61
C LEU A 138 18.61 -20.00 -17.46
N ALA A 139 18.62 -19.18 -18.51
CA ALA A 139 19.17 -17.83 -18.50
C ALA A 139 18.02 -16.80 -18.47
N ARG A 140 18.35 -15.56 -18.08
CA ARG A 140 17.48 -14.40 -18.21
C ARG A 140 17.20 -14.15 -19.69
N MET A 141 15.95 -13.89 -20.05
CA MET A 141 15.58 -13.29 -21.34
C MET A 141 15.03 -11.90 -21.09
N GLU A 142 15.45 -10.91 -21.87
CA GLU A 142 14.91 -9.55 -21.86
C GLU A 142 14.25 -9.29 -23.21
N ILE A 143 12.98 -8.90 -23.21
CA ILE A 143 12.12 -8.93 -24.39
C ILE A 143 11.49 -7.54 -24.58
N ALA A 144 11.73 -6.94 -25.75
CA ALA A 144 11.25 -5.63 -26.15
C ALA A 144 11.58 -4.47 -25.17
N ASP A 145 12.59 -4.65 -24.31
CA ASP A 145 12.92 -3.75 -23.17
C ASP A 145 11.72 -3.44 -22.23
N LYS A 146 10.65 -4.25 -22.30
CA LYS A 146 9.44 -4.10 -21.47
C LYS A 146 9.19 -5.29 -20.53
N ILE A 147 9.69 -6.49 -20.82
CA ILE A 147 9.49 -7.66 -19.95
C ILE A 147 10.72 -8.58 -19.88
N ALA A 148 11.01 -9.09 -18.69
CA ALA A 148 12.09 -10.05 -18.46
C ALA A 148 11.57 -11.40 -17.94
N PHE A 149 11.94 -12.49 -18.62
CA PHE A 149 11.78 -13.85 -18.11
C PHE A 149 13.03 -14.25 -17.32
N CYS A 150 12.88 -14.39 -16.01
CA CYS A 150 13.96 -14.63 -15.07
C CYS A 150 14.26 -16.14 -14.96
N GLY A 151 14.60 -16.78 -16.09
CA GLY A 151 14.88 -18.22 -16.19
C GLY A 151 16.00 -18.72 -15.26
N GLU A 152 16.89 -17.84 -14.84
CA GLU A 152 17.96 -18.05 -13.86
C GLU A 152 17.43 -18.25 -12.42
N MET A 153 16.27 -17.68 -12.09
CA MET A 153 15.80 -17.54 -10.70
C MET A 153 15.35 -18.88 -10.10
N ASN A 154 16.06 -19.41 -9.09
CA ASN A 154 15.75 -20.70 -8.46
C ASN A 154 14.89 -20.53 -7.20
N ILE A 155 13.61 -20.24 -7.38
CA ILE A 155 12.65 -20.06 -6.27
C ILE A 155 12.21 -21.43 -5.75
N LEU A 156 12.30 -21.66 -4.43
CA LEU A 156 11.80 -22.89 -3.81
C LEU A 156 10.29 -23.03 -4.05
N PRO A 157 9.79 -24.17 -4.58
CA PRO A 157 8.38 -24.36 -4.90
C PRO A 157 7.46 -24.46 -3.68
N THR A 158 8.02 -24.39 -2.47
CA THR A 158 7.31 -24.28 -1.19
C THR A 158 7.25 -22.83 -0.65
N ALA A 159 7.69 -21.84 -1.42
CA ALA A 159 7.62 -20.43 -1.05
C ALA A 159 6.16 -19.99 -0.83
N VAL A 160 5.89 -19.34 0.30
CA VAL A 160 4.53 -18.85 0.63
C VAL A 160 4.18 -17.66 -0.26
N ARG A 161 5.09 -16.69 -0.41
CA ARG A 161 5.05 -15.63 -1.41
C ARG A 161 6.26 -15.78 -2.35
N PRO A 162 6.09 -16.27 -3.59
CA PRO A 162 7.23 -16.44 -4.50
C PRO A 162 7.77 -15.13 -5.07
N LEU A 163 6.97 -14.05 -5.09
CA LEU A 163 7.32 -12.74 -5.65
C LEU A 163 7.98 -11.77 -4.65
N SER A 164 8.03 -12.13 -3.37
CA SER A 164 8.48 -11.23 -2.30
C SER A 164 9.96 -10.87 -2.45
N GLY A 165 10.28 -9.58 -2.52
CA GLY A 165 11.65 -9.07 -2.71
C GLY A 165 12.14 -9.08 -4.16
N LEU A 166 11.24 -9.28 -5.14
CA LEU A 166 11.51 -9.27 -6.58
C LEU A 166 10.96 -8.03 -7.30
N GLU A 167 10.31 -7.13 -6.56
CA GLU A 167 9.64 -5.91 -7.01
C GLU A 167 10.57 -5.02 -7.84
N THR A 168 11.86 -4.96 -7.52
CA THR A 168 12.88 -4.16 -8.22
C THR A 168 13.79 -4.98 -9.16
N TYR A 169 13.71 -6.31 -9.15
CA TYR A 169 14.68 -7.21 -9.81
C TYR A 169 14.80 -7.00 -11.33
N THR A 170 13.69 -6.63 -11.96
CA THR A 170 13.58 -6.36 -13.40
C THR A 170 13.66 -4.87 -13.75
N ARG A 171 13.97 -3.99 -12.78
CA ARG A 171 14.03 -2.53 -12.93
C ARG A 171 12.71 -1.96 -13.45
N HIS A 172 12.69 -1.33 -14.62
CA HIS A 172 11.49 -0.80 -15.29
C HIS A 172 10.65 -1.90 -15.96
N MET A 173 11.27 -3.00 -16.37
CA MET A 173 10.58 -4.11 -17.05
C MET A 173 9.63 -4.86 -16.10
N TRP A 174 8.58 -5.42 -16.68
CA TRP A 174 7.76 -6.46 -16.08
C TRP A 174 8.61 -7.71 -15.80
N GLY A 175 8.23 -8.54 -14.83
CA GLY A 175 9.03 -9.69 -14.41
C GLY A 175 8.26 -11.00 -14.36
N VAL A 176 8.77 -12.02 -15.06
CA VAL A 176 8.19 -13.36 -15.11
C VAL A 176 9.11 -14.34 -14.41
N PHE A 177 8.63 -14.93 -13.31
CA PHE A 177 9.42 -15.79 -12.43
C PHE A 177 8.96 -17.26 -12.48
N PRO A 178 9.87 -18.22 -12.77
CA PRO A 178 9.53 -19.64 -12.84
C PRO A 178 9.09 -20.18 -11.47
N HIS A 179 7.81 -20.54 -11.32
CA HIS A 179 7.29 -21.08 -10.05
C HIS A 179 5.92 -21.77 -10.24
N PRO A 180 5.62 -22.88 -9.51
CA PRO A 180 4.37 -23.63 -9.67
C PRO A 180 3.11 -22.97 -9.07
N LYS A 181 3.25 -22.07 -8.10
CA LYS A 181 2.13 -21.23 -7.63
C LYS A 181 1.96 -20.04 -8.56
N ILE A 182 0.74 -19.77 -9.02
CA ILE A 182 0.34 -18.53 -9.70
C ILE A 182 0.23 -17.38 -8.70
N ALA A 183 0.93 -16.29 -8.99
CA ALA A 183 0.89 -15.02 -8.27
C ALA A 183 1.16 -13.88 -9.26
N LEU A 184 0.62 -12.69 -8.95
CA LEU A 184 0.88 -11.45 -9.65
C LEU A 184 0.81 -10.31 -8.64
N GLU A 185 1.78 -9.40 -8.67
CA GLU A 185 1.78 -8.19 -7.85
C GLU A 185 2.12 -7.00 -8.76
N SER A 186 1.30 -5.95 -8.70
CA SER A 186 1.56 -4.69 -9.40
C SER A 186 2.54 -3.85 -8.58
N VAL A 187 3.57 -3.30 -9.21
CA VAL A 187 4.65 -2.55 -8.57
C VAL A 187 4.52 -1.08 -8.95
N ALA A 188 4.56 -0.21 -7.93
CA ALA A 188 4.34 1.21 -8.12
C ALA A 188 5.42 1.88 -9.00
N THR A 189 4.95 2.73 -9.92
CA THR A 189 5.76 3.55 -10.83
C THR A 189 5.40 5.04 -10.64
N PRO A 190 6.24 5.99 -11.11
CA PRO A 190 5.90 7.41 -11.05
C PRO A 190 4.52 7.71 -11.63
N LYS A 191 3.78 8.71 -11.07
CA LYS A 191 2.32 8.90 -11.27
C LYS A 191 1.80 8.74 -12.71
N PHE A 192 2.55 9.19 -13.71
CA PHE A 192 2.14 9.17 -15.13
C PHE A 192 2.80 8.06 -15.96
N ALA A 193 3.61 7.19 -15.34
CA ALA A 193 4.20 6.01 -15.96
C ALA A 193 3.33 4.77 -15.63
N PRO A 194 3.00 3.90 -16.60
CA PRO A 194 2.21 2.69 -16.34
C PRO A 194 2.85 1.82 -15.26
N ALA A 195 2.03 1.32 -14.33
CA ALA A 195 2.47 0.37 -13.32
C ALA A 195 3.05 -0.88 -13.98
N LYS A 196 4.19 -1.36 -13.47
CA LYS A 196 4.81 -2.59 -13.97
C LYS A 196 4.30 -3.78 -13.15
N GLN A 197 4.21 -4.95 -13.78
CA GLN A 197 3.73 -6.16 -13.08
C GLN A 197 4.84 -7.19 -12.93
N ILE A 198 4.90 -7.83 -11.77
CA ILE A 198 5.68 -9.04 -11.55
C ILE A 198 4.75 -10.23 -11.33
N MET A 199 5.07 -11.38 -11.92
CA MET A 199 4.17 -12.53 -11.97
C MET A 199 4.94 -13.85 -12.06
N THR A 200 4.28 -14.95 -11.70
CA THR A 200 4.83 -16.31 -11.84
C THR A 200 4.18 -17.08 -12.98
N THR A 201 4.85 -18.14 -13.45
CA THR A 201 4.41 -18.89 -14.64
C THR A 201 3.33 -19.96 -14.41
N GLY A 202 3.37 -20.68 -13.29
CA GLY A 202 2.80 -22.03 -13.23
C GLY A 202 3.81 -23.09 -13.72
N CYS A 203 3.43 -24.36 -13.69
CA CYS A 203 4.34 -25.50 -13.89
C CYS A 203 3.86 -26.49 -14.97
N ILE A 204 4.79 -27.16 -15.65
CA ILE A 204 4.52 -28.26 -16.59
C ILE A 204 4.60 -29.64 -15.91
N THR A 205 5.35 -29.79 -14.81
CA THR A 205 5.52 -31.06 -14.10
C THR A 205 4.49 -31.22 -12.97
N PRO A 206 4.08 -32.44 -12.60
CA PRO A 206 3.12 -32.67 -11.52
C PRO A 206 3.65 -32.29 -10.13
N GLN A 207 2.73 -32.23 -9.17
CA GLN A 207 3.02 -32.08 -7.73
C GLN A 207 4.01 -33.14 -7.24
N ASN A 208 5.18 -32.73 -6.74
CA ASN A 208 6.22 -33.66 -6.30
C ASN A 208 6.89 -33.20 -4.99
N TYR A 209 6.10 -33.13 -3.91
CA TYR A 209 6.49 -32.54 -2.62
C TYR A 209 6.86 -33.55 -1.53
N VAL A 210 7.67 -33.13 -0.54
CA VAL A 210 7.89 -33.90 0.70
C VAL A 210 6.63 -33.80 1.58
N PRO A 211 6.13 -34.89 2.19
CA PRO A 211 4.93 -34.90 3.04
C PRO A 211 5.18 -34.27 4.43
N LYS A 212 5.56 -32.98 4.44
CA LYS A 212 5.71 -32.10 5.60
C LYS A 212 4.81 -30.88 5.41
N LYS A 213 4.49 -30.15 6.49
CA LYS A 213 3.59 -28.97 6.48
C LYS A 213 3.82 -28.00 5.30
N ALA A 214 5.08 -27.69 4.97
CA ALA A 214 5.42 -26.82 3.85
C ALA A 214 5.09 -27.44 2.47
N GLY A 215 5.43 -28.72 2.25
CA GLY A 215 5.14 -29.43 1.02
C GLY A 215 3.64 -29.70 0.82
N LEU A 216 2.91 -30.07 1.88
CA LEU A 216 1.45 -30.25 1.83
C LEU A 216 0.71 -28.93 1.52
N LYS A 217 1.16 -27.80 2.08
CA LYS A 217 0.62 -26.48 1.70
C LYS A 217 0.96 -26.11 0.25
N ALA A 218 2.19 -26.34 -0.18
CA ALA A 218 2.62 -26.06 -1.55
C ALA A 218 1.86 -26.89 -2.58
N GLN A 219 1.57 -28.16 -2.26
CA GLN A 219 0.80 -29.08 -3.09
C GLN A 219 -0.57 -28.50 -3.47
N PHE A 220 -1.30 -27.90 -2.52
CA PHE A 220 -2.61 -27.29 -2.76
C PHE A 220 -2.54 -26.12 -3.76
N HIS A 221 -1.46 -25.31 -3.69
CA HIS A 221 -1.27 -24.15 -4.57
C HIS A 221 -0.46 -24.45 -5.84
N HIS A 222 -0.14 -25.72 -6.12
CA HIS A 222 0.61 -26.10 -7.31
C HIS A 222 -0.32 -26.15 -8.53
N VAL A 223 -0.07 -25.27 -9.50
CA VAL A 223 -0.89 -25.10 -10.69
C VAL A 223 -0.14 -25.61 -11.92
N ILE A 224 -0.78 -26.53 -12.65
CA ILE A 224 -0.35 -26.91 -13.98
C ILE A 224 -0.73 -25.77 -14.93
N GLY A 225 0.26 -25.10 -15.50
CA GLY A 225 0.05 -23.86 -16.24
C GLY A 225 1.31 -23.25 -16.85
N ALA A 226 1.10 -22.19 -17.61
CA ALA A 226 2.10 -21.34 -18.23
C ALA A 226 1.62 -19.87 -18.22
N LEU A 227 2.51 -18.94 -18.52
CA LEU A 227 2.20 -17.57 -18.87
C LEU A 227 2.44 -17.38 -20.37
N ILE A 228 1.44 -16.91 -21.11
CA ILE A 228 1.64 -16.44 -22.47
C ILE A 228 1.91 -14.93 -22.45
N VAL A 229 2.88 -14.53 -23.25
CA VAL A 229 3.34 -13.14 -23.44
C VAL A 229 3.30 -12.86 -24.92
N GLU A 230 2.41 -11.97 -25.35
CA GLU A 230 2.37 -11.46 -26.72
C GLU A 230 3.08 -10.11 -26.77
N VAL A 231 3.92 -9.93 -27.79
CA VAL A 231 4.61 -8.68 -28.09
C VAL A 231 4.23 -8.26 -29.50
N ASP A 232 3.67 -7.07 -29.66
CA ASP A 232 3.34 -6.53 -30.99
C ASP A 232 4.46 -5.66 -31.58
N ALA A 233 4.23 -5.12 -32.77
CA ALA A 233 5.22 -4.33 -33.50
C ALA A 233 5.54 -2.96 -32.84
N ASP A 234 4.67 -2.45 -31.98
CA ASP A 234 4.92 -1.26 -31.16
C ASP A 234 5.71 -1.62 -29.87
N GLY A 235 6.02 -2.91 -29.71
CA GLY A 235 6.65 -3.48 -28.53
C GLY A 235 5.71 -3.52 -27.32
N ASP A 236 4.39 -3.37 -27.48
CA ASP A 236 3.46 -3.50 -26.37
C ASP A 236 3.33 -4.96 -25.94
N VAL A 237 3.22 -5.18 -24.63
CA VAL A 237 3.33 -6.50 -24.01
C VAL A 237 2.02 -6.88 -23.34
N PHE A 238 1.47 -8.03 -23.70
CA PHE A 238 0.21 -8.55 -23.16
C PHE A 238 0.45 -9.90 -22.50
N CYS A 239 0.29 -9.95 -21.17
CA CYS A 239 0.54 -11.14 -20.36
C CYS A 239 -0.77 -11.75 -19.85
N ARG A 240 -0.88 -13.08 -19.88
CA ARG A 240 -2.02 -13.82 -19.29
C ARG A 240 -1.65 -15.27 -18.95
N HIS A 241 -2.32 -15.86 -17.98
CA HIS A 241 -2.05 -17.24 -17.52
C HIS A 241 -2.85 -18.27 -18.32
N LEU A 242 -2.13 -19.21 -18.93
CA LEU A 242 -2.67 -20.44 -19.51
C LEU A 242 -2.73 -21.51 -18.43
N ILE A 243 -3.91 -21.78 -17.85
CA ILE A 243 -4.06 -22.73 -16.74
C ILE A 243 -4.81 -23.98 -17.21
N ALA A 244 -4.21 -25.15 -16.98
CA ALA A 244 -4.79 -26.43 -17.36
C ALA A 244 -5.96 -26.84 -16.45
N ASP A 245 -7.02 -27.40 -17.03
CA ASP A 245 -8.12 -28.09 -16.36
C ASP A 245 -7.64 -29.40 -15.68
N LYS A 246 -8.55 -30.32 -15.32
CA LYS A 246 -8.18 -31.63 -14.74
C LYS A 246 -7.55 -32.60 -15.76
N LYS A 247 -7.88 -32.49 -17.05
CA LYS A 247 -7.36 -33.34 -18.13
C LYS A 247 -6.01 -32.87 -18.65
N GLY A 248 -5.75 -31.56 -18.66
CA GLY A 248 -4.61 -30.93 -19.35
C GLY A 248 -5.03 -29.91 -20.41
N ASP A 249 -6.32 -29.70 -20.58
CA ASP A 249 -6.93 -28.83 -21.59
C ASP A 249 -7.08 -27.40 -21.03
N PHE A 250 -7.03 -26.38 -21.89
CA PHE A 250 -7.08 -24.98 -21.44
C PHE A 250 -7.86 -24.08 -22.40
N GLN A 251 -8.26 -22.93 -21.88
CA GLN A 251 -8.84 -21.84 -22.66
C GLN A 251 -7.94 -20.61 -22.53
N ASP A 252 -7.80 -19.90 -23.64
CA ASP A 252 -7.17 -18.59 -23.72
C ASP A 252 -8.06 -17.63 -24.51
N LEU A 253 -8.68 -16.68 -23.82
CA LEU A 253 -9.66 -15.75 -24.38
C LEU A 253 -10.76 -16.52 -25.15
N THR A 254 -10.86 -16.29 -26.47
CA THR A 254 -11.85 -16.94 -27.35
C THR A 254 -11.40 -18.29 -27.92
N THR A 255 -10.28 -18.84 -27.45
CA THR A 255 -9.66 -20.03 -28.03
C THR A 255 -9.54 -21.14 -27.00
N VAL A 256 -10.13 -22.29 -27.28
CA VAL A 256 -10.05 -23.51 -26.47
C VAL A 256 -9.06 -24.48 -27.13
N VAL A 257 -8.26 -25.15 -26.30
CA VAL A 257 -7.28 -26.15 -26.75
C VAL A 257 -7.51 -27.44 -25.98
N GLU A 258 -7.99 -28.45 -26.70
CA GLU A 258 -8.39 -29.75 -26.18
C GLU A 258 -7.77 -30.87 -27.04
N GLU A 259 -7.05 -31.81 -26.42
CA GLU A 259 -6.49 -32.99 -27.11
C GLU A 259 -5.66 -32.67 -28.38
N GLY A 260 -4.90 -31.56 -28.33
CA GLY A 260 -4.10 -31.06 -29.45
C GLY A 260 -4.91 -30.34 -30.55
N VAL A 261 -6.23 -30.18 -30.37
CA VAL A 261 -7.13 -29.47 -31.30
C VAL A 261 -7.38 -28.06 -30.79
N VAL A 262 -7.16 -27.06 -31.66
CA VAL A 262 -7.39 -25.65 -31.36
C VAL A 262 -8.71 -25.18 -31.96
N GLN A 263 -9.58 -24.58 -31.15
CA GLN A 263 -10.91 -24.13 -31.53
C GLN A 263 -11.10 -22.65 -31.15
N THR A 264 -11.32 -21.79 -32.14
CA THR A 264 -11.53 -20.34 -31.95
C THR A 264 -13.03 -19.98 -31.89
N GLY A 265 -13.33 -18.73 -31.53
CA GLY A 265 -14.70 -18.23 -31.44
C GLY A 265 -15.51 -18.78 -30.25
N ARG A 266 -14.84 -19.33 -29.25
CA ARG A 266 -15.46 -19.76 -27.98
C ARG A 266 -15.73 -18.54 -27.09
N ARG A 267 -16.77 -18.65 -26.27
CA ARG A 267 -17.14 -17.64 -25.27
C ARG A 267 -16.27 -17.79 -24.02
N VAL A 268 -16.06 -16.72 -23.27
CA VAL A 268 -15.59 -16.83 -21.88
C VAL A 268 -16.77 -17.01 -20.93
N HIS A 269 -16.53 -17.42 -19.69
CA HIS A 269 -17.61 -17.55 -18.72
C HIS A 269 -18.08 -16.21 -18.18
N ALA A 270 -17.14 -15.42 -17.67
CA ALA A 270 -17.43 -14.13 -17.06
C ALA A 270 -16.27 -13.14 -17.19
N VAL A 271 -16.59 -11.85 -17.03
CA VAL A 271 -15.61 -10.76 -16.83
C VAL A 271 -15.98 -10.02 -15.54
N ASN A 272 -15.03 -9.85 -14.62
CA ASN A 272 -15.13 -8.83 -13.58
C ASN A 272 -14.32 -7.63 -14.05
N TRP A 273 -15.00 -6.51 -14.24
CA TRP A 273 -14.39 -5.23 -14.59
C TRP A 273 -13.68 -4.63 -13.37
N GLY A 274 -12.63 -3.83 -13.59
CA GLY A 274 -12.06 -2.96 -12.56
C GLY A 274 -13.04 -1.91 -12.06
N ASP A 275 -12.67 -1.21 -10.97
CA ASP A 275 -13.50 -0.17 -10.35
C ASP A 275 -13.87 0.90 -11.40
N ILE A 276 -15.17 1.04 -11.67
CA ILE A 276 -15.69 1.69 -12.89
C ILE A 276 -15.57 3.21 -12.82
N HIS A 277 -16.01 3.82 -11.71
CA HIS A 277 -15.95 5.26 -11.43
C HIS A 277 -16.43 6.09 -12.62
N ILE A 278 -17.68 5.91 -13.08
CA ILE A 278 -18.16 6.43 -14.39
C ILE A 278 -17.95 7.94 -14.59
N GLU A 279 -18.01 8.73 -13.52
CA GLU A 279 -17.76 10.18 -13.54
C GLU A 279 -16.31 10.56 -13.88
N LYS A 280 -15.39 9.61 -13.73
CA LYS A 280 -13.95 9.68 -14.00
C LYS A 280 -13.50 8.54 -14.94
N MET A 281 -14.42 7.99 -15.74
CA MET A 281 -14.15 6.95 -16.73
C MET A 281 -13.04 7.40 -17.70
N ASP A 282 -12.05 6.55 -17.93
CA ASP A 282 -11.11 6.79 -19.04
C ASP A 282 -11.82 6.44 -20.37
N PRO A 283 -11.91 7.37 -21.34
CA PRO A 283 -12.54 7.09 -22.63
C PRO A 283 -11.92 5.91 -23.39
N VAL A 284 -10.63 5.64 -23.16
CA VAL A 284 -9.96 4.47 -23.75
C VAL A 284 -10.50 3.18 -23.14
N SER A 285 -10.76 3.14 -21.82
CA SER A 285 -11.48 2.04 -21.16
C SER A 285 -12.86 1.81 -21.76
N ALA A 286 -13.68 2.88 -21.82
CA ALA A 286 -15.05 2.82 -22.33
C ALA A 286 -15.11 2.18 -23.73
N LYS A 287 -14.22 2.63 -24.63
CA LYS A 287 -14.06 2.12 -25.99
C LYS A 287 -13.51 0.69 -26.04
N THR A 288 -12.42 0.42 -25.31
CA THR A 288 -11.71 -0.86 -25.37
C THR A 288 -12.51 -2.01 -24.76
N CYS A 289 -13.21 -1.76 -23.65
CA CYS A 289 -13.93 -2.79 -22.91
C CYS A 289 -15.35 -3.01 -23.44
N TRP A 290 -16.11 -1.93 -23.72
CA TRP A 290 -17.53 -2.01 -24.09
C TRP A 290 -17.88 -1.47 -25.50
N GLY A 291 -16.91 -0.91 -26.24
CA GLY A 291 -17.15 -0.30 -27.54
C GLY A 291 -17.78 1.09 -27.47
N LEU A 292 -17.71 1.76 -26.32
CA LEU A 292 -18.42 3.02 -26.07
C LEU A 292 -17.55 4.23 -26.37
N THR A 293 -18.05 5.15 -27.21
CA THR A 293 -17.43 6.46 -27.46
C THR A 293 -18.38 7.57 -27.00
N SER A 294 -17.88 8.49 -26.19
CA SER A 294 -18.65 9.66 -25.72
C SER A 294 -18.72 10.72 -26.82
N VAL A 295 -19.94 11.18 -27.12
CA VAL A 295 -20.23 12.25 -28.08
C VAL A 295 -21.11 13.29 -27.39
N ILE A 296 -20.75 14.57 -27.54
CA ILE A 296 -21.52 15.68 -26.96
C ILE A 296 -22.57 16.13 -27.98
N GLU A 297 -23.85 15.94 -27.64
CA GLU A 297 -24.99 16.39 -28.45
C GLU A 297 -25.59 17.68 -27.86
N THR A 298 -25.83 18.68 -28.72
CA THR A 298 -26.48 19.93 -28.31
C THR A 298 -27.99 19.72 -28.25
N THR A 299 -28.55 19.70 -27.04
CA THR A 299 -29.99 19.48 -26.85
C THR A 299 -30.82 20.74 -27.13
N PRO A 300 -32.15 20.62 -27.35
CA PRO A 300 -33.05 21.77 -27.53
C PRO A 300 -33.09 22.76 -26.35
N THR A 301 -32.58 22.37 -25.17
CA THR A 301 -32.44 23.25 -24.00
C THR A 301 -31.07 23.96 -23.93
N ASN A 302 -30.27 23.87 -24.99
CA ASN A 302 -28.89 24.39 -25.09
C ASN A 302 -27.90 23.84 -24.05
N LYS A 303 -28.26 22.80 -23.28
CA LYS A 303 -27.30 22.07 -22.46
C LYS A 303 -26.61 20.98 -23.29
N PRO A 304 -25.27 20.87 -23.25
CA PRO A 304 -24.58 19.72 -23.82
C PRO A 304 -25.00 18.47 -23.05
N ARG A 305 -25.38 17.40 -23.76
CA ARG A 305 -25.56 16.08 -23.16
C ARG A 305 -24.59 15.09 -23.77
N GLU A 306 -23.99 14.31 -22.88
CA GLU A 306 -23.17 13.16 -23.23
C GLU A 306 -24.07 12.03 -23.71
N ARG A 307 -23.78 11.56 -24.92
CA ARG A 307 -24.40 10.41 -25.57
C ARG A 307 -23.32 9.40 -25.90
N TRP A 308 -23.58 8.13 -25.61
CA TRP A 308 -22.70 7.04 -26.00
C TRP A 308 -23.06 6.53 -27.39
N GLU A 309 -22.10 6.57 -28.31
CA GLU A 309 -22.11 5.78 -29.53
C GLU A 309 -21.46 4.43 -29.27
N ILE A 310 -21.99 3.37 -29.91
CA ILE A 310 -21.53 1.99 -29.69
C ILE A 310 -20.91 1.47 -30.99
N ASP A 311 -19.58 1.34 -31.00
CA ASP A 311 -18.84 0.53 -31.97
C ASP A 311 -18.32 -0.74 -31.30
N THR A 312 -19.04 -1.84 -31.49
CA THR A 312 -18.71 -3.15 -30.91
C THR A 312 -17.49 -3.81 -31.56
N LYS A 313 -16.89 -3.20 -32.59
CA LYS A 313 -15.82 -3.82 -33.37
C LYS A 313 -14.49 -3.88 -32.60
N GLY A 314 -14.24 -5.04 -32.00
CA GLY A 314 -12.99 -5.33 -31.29
C GLY A 314 -12.99 -4.97 -29.80
N SER A 315 -14.13 -4.50 -29.28
CA SER A 315 -14.33 -4.35 -27.83
C SER A 315 -14.12 -5.70 -27.12
N MET A 316 -13.68 -5.66 -25.87
CA MET A 316 -13.48 -6.87 -25.08
C MET A 316 -14.80 -7.62 -24.87
N LEU A 317 -15.89 -6.93 -24.49
CA LEU A 317 -17.20 -7.53 -24.25
C LEU A 317 -17.76 -8.25 -25.48
N ASP A 318 -17.75 -7.60 -26.65
CA ASP A 318 -18.33 -8.17 -27.87
C ASP A 318 -17.41 -9.22 -28.53
N THR A 319 -16.11 -9.18 -28.23
CA THR A 319 -15.15 -10.23 -28.63
C THR A 319 -15.27 -11.48 -27.75
N LEU A 320 -15.21 -11.32 -26.43
CA LEU A 320 -15.19 -12.45 -25.48
C LEU A 320 -16.57 -13.07 -25.26
N ARG A 321 -17.63 -12.28 -25.44
CA ARG A 321 -19.04 -12.65 -25.27
C ARG A 321 -19.29 -13.45 -23.97
N PRO A 322 -18.89 -12.94 -22.78
CA PRO A 322 -19.16 -13.60 -21.50
C PRO A 322 -20.63 -13.98 -21.30
N TYR A 323 -20.94 -14.94 -20.43
CA TYR A 323 -22.29 -15.15 -19.92
C TYR A 323 -22.64 -14.15 -18.81
N PHE A 324 -21.65 -13.73 -18.01
CA PHE A 324 -21.81 -12.75 -16.92
C PHE A 324 -20.78 -11.63 -17.01
N GLN A 325 -21.19 -10.39 -16.72
CA GLN A 325 -20.28 -9.29 -16.47
C GLN A 325 -20.55 -8.67 -15.09
N PHE A 326 -19.50 -8.43 -14.31
CA PHE A 326 -19.60 -7.89 -12.95
C PHE A 326 -19.04 -6.46 -12.91
N PHE A 327 -19.83 -5.52 -12.39
CA PHE A 327 -19.47 -4.12 -12.18
C PHE A 327 -19.21 -3.85 -10.70
N HIS A 328 -18.11 -3.14 -10.40
CA HIS A 328 -17.69 -2.72 -9.06
C HIS A 328 -17.48 -1.20 -9.05
N ASP A 329 -17.86 -0.51 -7.95
CA ASP A 329 -17.81 0.96 -7.81
C ASP A 329 -18.33 1.68 -9.08
N THR A 330 -19.58 1.39 -9.49
CA THR A 330 -20.16 1.86 -10.76
C THR A 330 -20.15 3.40 -10.86
N SER A 331 -20.39 4.07 -9.74
CA SER A 331 -20.30 5.52 -9.57
C SER A 331 -19.27 5.81 -8.48
N ASP A 332 -18.35 6.75 -8.70
CA ASP A 332 -17.48 7.30 -7.63
C ASP A 332 -18.29 8.18 -6.65
N PHE A 333 -19.56 8.45 -6.97
CA PHE A 333 -20.46 9.39 -6.30
C PHE A 333 -19.90 10.83 -6.30
N THR A 334 -19.08 11.17 -7.31
CA THR A 334 -18.20 12.34 -7.34
C THR A 334 -18.84 13.68 -6.90
N PRO A 335 -20.07 14.06 -7.32
CA PRO A 335 -20.65 15.35 -6.97
C PRO A 335 -20.77 15.59 -5.47
N ARG A 336 -21.07 14.54 -4.69
CA ARG A 336 -21.23 14.63 -3.23
C ARG A 336 -20.46 13.52 -2.52
N ASN A 337 -19.36 13.04 -3.13
CA ASN A 337 -18.46 12.06 -2.53
C ASN A 337 -17.95 12.64 -1.21
N HIS A 338 -18.07 11.85 -0.16
CA HIS A 338 -17.66 12.18 1.20
C HIS A 338 -16.19 12.58 1.38
N HIS A 339 -15.31 12.31 0.42
CA HIS A 339 -13.94 12.85 0.38
C HIS A 339 -13.91 14.36 0.10
N ASN A 340 -14.77 14.84 -0.81
CA ASN A 340 -14.66 16.20 -1.38
C ASN A 340 -15.89 17.08 -1.11
N ILE A 341 -16.99 16.54 -0.56
CA ILE A 341 -18.23 17.29 -0.26
C ILE A 341 -18.02 18.51 0.65
N SER A 342 -16.95 18.50 1.46
CA SER A 342 -16.59 19.60 2.37
C SER A 342 -15.59 20.60 1.80
N ASP A 343 -15.03 20.36 0.61
CA ASP A 343 -14.09 21.25 -0.05
C ASP A 343 -14.85 22.30 -0.90
N PRO A 344 -14.77 23.60 -0.55
CA PRO A 344 -15.45 24.65 -1.30
C PRO A 344 -14.85 24.89 -2.69
N HIS A 345 -13.55 24.61 -2.91
CA HIS A 345 -12.92 24.76 -4.21
C HIS A 345 -13.37 23.65 -5.15
N PHE A 346 -13.38 22.39 -4.70
CA PHE A 346 -13.95 21.28 -5.45
C PHE A 346 -15.44 21.51 -5.76
N ARG A 347 -16.24 21.95 -4.77
CA ARG A 347 -17.65 22.31 -5.00
C ARG A 347 -17.82 23.43 -6.03
N PHE A 348 -16.97 24.45 -6.01
CA PHE A 348 -17.01 25.55 -6.97
C PHE A 348 -16.55 25.11 -8.37
N GLU A 349 -15.56 24.22 -8.46
CA GLU A 349 -15.12 23.60 -9.71
C GLU A 349 -16.26 22.78 -10.35
N MET A 350 -16.94 21.95 -9.55
CA MET A 350 -18.09 21.16 -10.01
C MET A 350 -19.26 22.05 -10.46
N PHE A 351 -19.55 23.13 -9.71
CA PHE A 351 -20.53 24.14 -10.11
C PHE A 351 -20.15 24.83 -11.44
N SER A 352 -18.89 25.24 -11.59
CA SER A 352 -18.40 25.88 -12.82
C SER A 352 -18.31 24.94 -14.03
N LYS A 353 -18.42 23.62 -13.82
CA LYS A 353 -18.45 22.59 -14.86
C LYS A 353 -19.85 22.03 -15.12
N ASP A 354 -20.90 22.53 -14.44
CA ASP A 354 -22.26 21.97 -14.44
C ASP A 354 -22.30 20.46 -14.04
N THR A 355 -21.39 20.01 -13.17
CA THR A 355 -21.27 18.61 -12.72
C THR A 355 -21.65 18.37 -11.26
N ASP A 356 -22.23 19.36 -10.57
CA ASP A 356 -22.52 19.30 -9.13
C ASP A 356 -23.87 18.61 -8.76
N SER A 357 -24.54 18.05 -9.76
CA SER A 357 -25.81 17.29 -9.67
C SER A 357 -25.56 15.79 -9.45
N VAL A 358 -26.07 15.27 -8.33
CA VAL A 358 -26.10 13.83 -7.99
C VAL A 358 -27.07 13.07 -8.89
N GLU A 359 -28.21 13.66 -9.25
CA GLU A 359 -29.19 13.04 -10.15
C GLU A 359 -28.57 12.79 -11.53
N ASP A 360 -27.84 13.77 -12.08
CA ASP A 360 -27.16 13.62 -13.37
C ASP A 360 -26.00 12.61 -13.31
N ALA A 361 -25.26 12.54 -12.20
CA ALA A 361 -24.18 11.54 -12.04
C ALA A 361 -24.72 10.11 -11.91
N LEU A 362 -25.78 9.90 -11.11
CA LEU A 362 -26.45 8.60 -11.04
C LEU A 362 -27.17 8.26 -12.35
N TYR A 363 -27.66 9.25 -13.10
CA TYR A 363 -28.20 9.02 -14.44
C TYR A 363 -27.10 8.58 -15.41
N LYS A 364 -25.88 9.13 -15.33
CA LYS A 364 -24.74 8.61 -16.10
C LYS A 364 -24.42 7.16 -15.76
N ALA A 365 -24.40 6.79 -14.47
CA ALA A 365 -24.21 5.40 -14.04
C ALA A 365 -25.31 4.47 -14.57
N ALA A 366 -26.58 4.85 -14.43
CA ALA A 366 -27.72 4.07 -14.91
C ALA A 366 -27.70 3.92 -16.46
N ARG A 367 -27.35 4.99 -17.18
CA ARG A 367 -27.18 4.96 -18.64
C ARG A 367 -25.99 4.12 -19.07
N PHE A 368 -24.88 4.13 -18.32
CA PHE A 368 -23.74 3.25 -18.57
C PHE A 368 -24.14 1.79 -18.44
N LEU A 369 -24.80 1.40 -17.33
CA LEU A 369 -25.33 0.05 -17.15
C LEU A 369 -26.25 -0.36 -18.31
N GLN A 370 -27.13 0.52 -18.78
CA GLN A 370 -27.99 0.24 -19.93
C GLN A 370 -27.21 0.00 -21.23
N VAL A 371 -26.24 0.86 -21.60
CA VAL A 371 -25.53 0.73 -22.89
C VAL A 371 -24.47 -0.37 -22.90
N THR A 372 -24.05 -0.86 -21.73
CA THR A 372 -23.15 -2.01 -21.60
C THR A 372 -23.86 -3.36 -21.59
N GLN A 373 -25.19 -3.42 -21.42
CA GLN A 373 -25.96 -4.66 -21.56
C GLN A 373 -25.82 -5.27 -22.96
N ARG A 374 -25.95 -6.60 -23.03
CA ARG A 374 -26.02 -7.39 -24.28
C ARG A 374 -26.97 -8.58 -24.10
N PRO A 375 -27.85 -8.93 -25.08
CA PRO A 375 -28.77 -10.07 -24.98
C PRO A 375 -28.17 -11.47 -24.72
N TRP A 376 -26.85 -11.61 -24.69
CA TRP A 376 -26.14 -12.85 -24.38
C TRP A 376 -25.36 -12.80 -23.06
N CYS A 377 -25.28 -11.65 -22.39
CA CYS A 377 -24.53 -11.44 -21.16
C CYS A 377 -25.42 -10.84 -20.08
N GLU A 378 -25.62 -11.58 -19.00
CA GLU A 378 -26.22 -11.08 -17.77
C GLU A 378 -25.29 -10.04 -17.14
N SER A 379 -25.86 -8.95 -16.64
CA SER A 379 -25.13 -7.80 -16.13
C SER A 379 -25.38 -7.69 -14.64
N VAL A 380 -24.33 -7.91 -13.85
CA VAL A 380 -24.39 -8.03 -12.39
C VAL A 380 -23.67 -6.85 -11.76
N VAL A 381 -24.37 -6.09 -10.92
CA VAL A 381 -23.82 -4.96 -10.17
C VAL A 381 -23.53 -5.43 -8.74
N VAL A 382 -22.28 -5.30 -8.33
CA VAL A 382 -21.80 -5.77 -7.03
C VAL A 382 -21.72 -4.58 -6.07
N GLU A 383 -22.53 -4.61 -5.00
CA GLU A 383 -22.62 -3.51 -4.03
C GLU A 383 -21.25 -3.20 -3.41
N SER A 384 -20.88 -1.93 -3.50
CA SER A 384 -19.53 -1.43 -3.25
C SER A 384 -19.52 -0.23 -2.30
N ASN A 385 -18.34 0.17 -1.82
CA ASN A 385 -18.26 1.26 -0.85
C ASN A 385 -18.61 2.64 -1.44
N HIS A 386 -18.53 2.84 -2.76
CA HIS A 386 -19.06 4.04 -3.39
C HIS A 386 -20.59 3.98 -3.62
N ASP A 387 -21.18 2.82 -3.90
CA ASP A 387 -22.66 2.69 -3.95
C ASP A 387 -23.28 3.03 -2.57
N LEU A 388 -22.68 2.53 -1.50
CA LEU A 388 -23.05 2.86 -0.11
C LEU A 388 -22.79 4.33 0.25
N ALA A 389 -21.98 5.07 -0.51
CA ALA A 389 -21.76 6.50 -0.30
C ALA A 389 -23.03 7.32 -0.57
N TYR A 390 -23.91 6.85 -1.47
CA TYR A 390 -25.21 7.46 -1.74
C TYR A 390 -26.16 7.36 -0.54
N LEU A 391 -26.28 6.17 0.06
CA LEU A 391 -27.07 5.98 1.28
C LEU A 391 -26.50 6.77 2.47
N LYS A 392 -25.18 6.88 2.54
CA LYS A 392 -24.46 7.72 3.52
C LYS A 392 -24.71 9.21 3.30
N TRP A 393 -24.78 9.69 2.06
CA TRP A 393 -25.13 11.09 1.74
C TRP A 393 -26.52 11.47 2.25
N LEU A 394 -27.52 10.62 2.02
CA LEU A 394 -28.89 10.81 2.55
C LEU A 394 -28.91 10.87 4.09
N ARG A 395 -28.10 10.03 4.76
CA ARG A 395 -27.99 10.01 6.23
C ARG A 395 -27.29 11.23 6.84
N THR A 396 -26.44 11.94 6.10
CA THR A 396 -25.50 12.94 6.69
C THR A 396 -25.55 14.35 6.11
N SER A 397 -26.26 14.58 5.01
CA SER A 397 -26.24 15.87 4.29
C SER A 397 -27.54 16.65 4.45
N ASP A 398 -27.47 17.98 4.36
CA ASP A 398 -28.64 18.86 4.49
C ASP A 398 -29.03 19.46 3.14
N TYR A 399 -30.11 18.94 2.55
CA TYR A 399 -30.65 19.38 1.26
C TYR A 399 -30.94 20.90 1.19
N ARG A 400 -31.21 21.56 2.32
CA ARG A 400 -31.46 23.01 2.36
C ARG A 400 -30.23 23.85 2.02
N THR A 401 -29.04 23.24 2.16
CA THR A 401 -27.73 23.83 1.81
C THR A 401 -27.23 23.41 0.43
N ASP A 402 -28.03 22.62 -0.29
CA ASP A 402 -27.68 22.02 -1.57
C ASP A 402 -28.88 22.07 -2.55
N PRO A 403 -29.29 23.28 -2.99
CA PRO A 403 -30.52 23.48 -3.75
C PRO A 403 -30.55 22.74 -5.10
N VAL A 404 -29.38 22.48 -5.69
CA VAL A 404 -29.24 21.70 -6.94
C VAL A 404 -29.75 20.27 -6.76
N ASN A 405 -29.44 19.65 -5.62
CA ASN A 405 -29.80 18.26 -5.33
C ASN A 405 -31.06 18.11 -4.47
N ALA A 406 -31.67 19.21 -4.03
CA ALA A 406 -32.65 19.18 -2.94
C ALA A 406 -33.91 18.35 -3.25
N LEU A 407 -34.41 18.41 -4.49
CA LEU A 407 -35.60 17.65 -4.90
C LEU A 407 -35.30 16.15 -4.98
N PHE A 408 -34.21 15.78 -5.65
CA PHE A 408 -33.78 14.38 -5.78
C PHE A 408 -33.42 13.76 -4.42
N PHE A 409 -32.76 14.53 -3.53
CA PHE A 409 -32.51 14.12 -2.14
C PHE A 409 -33.82 13.78 -1.42
N LEU A 410 -34.84 14.65 -1.51
CA LEU A 410 -36.11 14.45 -0.82
C LEU A 410 -36.90 13.26 -1.39
N GLU A 411 -36.92 13.06 -2.70
CA GLU A 411 -37.52 11.87 -3.34
C GLU A 411 -36.85 10.58 -2.85
N SER A 412 -35.51 10.55 -2.89
CA SER A 412 -34.70 9.41 -2.45
C SER A 412 -34.88 9.12 -0.96
N GLN A 413 -34.85 10.16 -0.13
CA GLN A 413 -35.03 10.04 1.32
C GLN A 413 -36.44 9.55 1.69
N GLN A 414 -37.46 10.00 0.97
CA GLN A 414 -38.83 9.49 1.10
C GLN A 414 -38.90 8.00 0.75
N ARG A 415 -38.26 7.56 -0.35
CA ARG A 415 -38.25 6.14 -0.74
C ARG A 415 -37.60 5.24 0.31
N VAL A 416 -36.48 5.67 0.91
CA VAL A 416 -35.83 4.98 2.04
C VAL A 416 -36.79 4.87 3.24
N TYR A 417 -37.49 5.94 3.61
CA TYR A 417 -38.44 5.90 4.73
C TYR A 417 -39.68 5.04 4.44
N GLN A 418 -40.11 4.96 3.18
CA GLN A 418 -41.16 4.02 2.76
C GLN A 418 -40.70 2.57 2.95
N ALA A 419 -39.51 2.19 2.45
CA ALA A 419 -38.95 0.86 2.65
C ALA A 419 -38.87 0.47 4.15
N ILE A 420 -38.34 1.36 4.99
CA ILE A 420 -38.27 1.15 6.45
C ILE A 420 -39.65 0.97 7.08
N ARG A 421 -40.64 1.78 6.70
CA ARG A 421 -42.02 1.69 7.22
C ARG A 421 -42.72 0.41 6.77
N ASP A 422 -42.46 -0.01 5.54
CA ASP A 422 -43.11 -1.14 4.89
C ASP A 422 -42.40 -2.48 5.25
N GLY A 423 -41.27 -2.42 5.97
CA GLY A 423 -40.54 -3.57 6.50
C GLY A 423 -39.58 -4.24 5.51
N ASP A 424 -39.25 -3.53 4.42
CA ASP A 424 -38.42 -4.00 3.32
C ASP A 424 -36.93 -3.95 3.70
N SER A 425 -36.39 -5.08 4.18
CA SER A 425 -35.00 -5.21 4.62
C SER A 425 -33.98 -5.24 3.47
N ASP A 426 -34.44 -5.62 2.28
CA ASP A 426 -33.58 -5.95 1.14
C ASP A 426 -33.49 -4.78 0.14
N PHE A 427 -34.08 -3.64 0.50
CA PHE A 427 -34.12 -2.42 -0.30
C PHE A 427 -32.74 -1.74 -0.45
N SER A 428 -32.17 -1.77 -1.66
CA SER A 428 -31.04 -0.90 -2.03
C SER A 428 -31.53 0.40 -2.67
N ILE A 429 -31.10 1.54 -2.12
CA ILE A 429 -31.42 2.86 -2.67
C ILE A 429 -30.69 3.12 -4.00
N PHE A 430 -29.54 2.46 -4.22
CA PHE A 430 -28.76 2.58 -5.44
C PHE A 430 -29.48 1.89 -6.61
N GLU A 431 -29.88 0.63 -6.45
CA GLU A 431 -30.73 -0.10 -7.40
C GLU A 431 -32.00 0.67 -7.76
N TRP A 432 -32.73 1.16 -6.74
CA TRP A 432 -33.93 1.97 -6.97
C TRP A 432 -33.63 3.21 -7.83
N ALA A 433 -32.53 3.91 -7.57
CA ALA A 433 -32.16 5.08 -8.36
C ALA A 433 -31.79 4.70 -9.80
N MET A 434 -31.08 3.59 -10.02
CA MET A 434 -30.78 3.10 -11.37
C MET A 434 -32.08 2.87 -12.16
N HIS A 435 -33.03 2.12 -11.60
CA HIS A 435 -34.33 1.85 -12.24
C HIS A 435 -35.19 3.10 -12.42
N ARG A 436 -35.18 4.01 -11.45
CA ARG A 436 -35.94 5.27 -11.47
C ARG A 436 -35.42 6.26 -12.51
N LEU A 437 -34.14 6.21 -12.83
CA LEU A 437 -33.49 7.09 -13.80
C LEU A 437 -33.45 6.46 -15.20
N VAL A 438 -33.30 5.14 -15.29
CA VAL A 438 -33.26 4.35 -16.53
C VAL A 438 -33.95 3.00 -16.30
N PRO A 439 -35.23 2.84 -16.66
CA PRO A 439 -36.01 1.63 -16.38
C PRO A 439 -35.40 0.34 -16.95
N GLU A 440 -34.67 0.43 -18.07
CA GLU A 440 -33.99 -0.69 -18.73
C GLU A 440 -32.86 -1.31 -17.87
N THR A 441 -32.46 -0.67 -16.77
CA THR A 441 -31.58 -1.28 -15.77
C THR A 441 -32.25 -2.40 -14.95
N GLN A 442 -33.57 -2.60 -15.08
CA GLN A 442 -34.29 -3.76 -14.49
C GLN A 442 -33.84 -5.11 -15.04
N GLU A 443 -33.15 -5.13 -16.19
CA GLU A 443 -32.50 -6.31 -16.76
C GLU A 443 -31.12 -6.61 -16.12
N CYS A 444 -30.63 -5.75 -15.22
CA CYS A 444 -29.42 -5.99 -14.43
C CYS A 444 -29.75 -6.65 -13.09
N VAL A 445 -28.89 -7.56 -12.64
CA VAL A 445 -28.94 -8.15 -11.29
C VAL A 445 -28.16 -7.25 -10.34
N PHE A 446 -28.78 -6.77 -9.27
CA PHE A 446 -28.11 -6.00 -8.22
C PHE A 446 -27.95 -6.87 -6.98
N LEU A 447 -26.71 -7.06 -6.54
CA LEU A 447 -26.39 -7.81 -5.32
C LEU A 447 -26.37 -6.89 -4.09
N ARG A 448 -26.37 -7.48 -2.90
CA ARG A 448 -26.21 -6.83 -1.59
C ARG A 448 -24.86 -7.16 -0.95
N GLU A 449 -24.45 -6.38 0.06
CA GLU A 449 -23.22 -6.63 0.86
C GLU A 449 -23.05 -8.08 1.37
N ASP A 450 -24.15 -8.76 1.75
CA ASP A 450 -24.16 -10.13 2.28
C ASP A 450 -24.57 -11.21 1.23
N ASP A 451 -24.83 -10.83 -0.02
CA ASP A 451 -25.18 -11.79 -1.09
C ASP A 451 -23.96 -12.62 -1.53
N SER A 452 -24.25 -13.75 -2.17
CA SER A 452 -23.24 -14.64 -2.74
C SER A 452 -23.61 -15.02 -4.17
N PHE A 453 -22.67 -14.88 -5.09
CA PHE A 453 -22.86 -15.15 -6.51
C PHE A 453 -21.72 -16.06 -7.01
N VAL A 454 -21.92 -17.37 -6.81
CA VAL A 454 -20.93 -18.38 -7.17
C VAL A 454 -21.15 -18.92 -8.58
N ILE A 455 -20.14 -18.75 -9.43
CA ILE A 455 -20.10 -19.29 -10.79
C ILE A 455 -19.26 -20.58 -10.86
N LEU A 456 -19.57 -21.43 -11.85
CA LEU A 456 -18.81 -22.64 -12.21
C LEU A 456 -18.54 -23.63 -11.07
N GLY A 457 -19.52 -23.80 -10.17
CA GLY A 457 -19.48 -24.80 -9.10
C GLY A 457 -20.49 -24.49 -8.00
N ASP A 458 -20.29 -25.12 -6.84
CA ASP A 458 -20.94 -24.76 -5.58
C ASP A 458 -20.02 -23.92 -4.70
N GLN A 459 -20.49 -23.52 -3.51
CA GLN A 459 -19.70 -22.79 -2.50
C GLN A 459 -18.35 -23.44 -2.14
N ALA A 460 -18.19 -24.76 -2.32
CA ALA A 460 -16.95 -25.46 -2.01
C ALA A 460 -15.97 -25.55 -3.21
N THR A 461 -16.44 -25.31 -4.44
CA THR A 461 -15.69 -25.65 -5.67
C THR A 461 -15.63 -24.54 -6.73
N GLY A 462 -16.63 -23.66 -6.77
CA GLY A 462 -16.79 -22.57 -7.73
C GLY A 462 -15.89 -21.35 -7.46
N ILE A 463 -16.36 -20.20 -7.92
CA ILE A 463 -15.72 -18.88 -7.77
C ILE A 463 -16.79 -17.89 -7.30
N GLU A 464 -16.54 -17.23 -6.17
CA GLU A 464 -17.36 -16.14 -5.63
C GLU A 464 -17.04 -14.82 -6.34
N CYS A 465 -18.09 -14.11 -6.73
CA CYS A 465 -18.05 -12.85 -7.48
C CYS A 465 -18.88 -11.71 -6.83
N ALA A 466 -19.64 -11.97 -5.77
CA ALA A 466 -20.44 -10.96 -5.06
C ALA A 466 -19.62 -10.05 -4.12
N MET A 467 -18.32 -10.33 -3.93
CA MET A 467 -17.49 -9.55 -3.02
C MET A 467 -16.75 -8.42 -3.76
N HIS A 468 -17.14 -7.16 -3.59
CA HIS A 468 -16.26 -6.04 -3.96
C HIS A 468 -14.93 -6.05 -3.16
N GLY A 469 -14.91 -6.68 -1.97
CA GLY A 469 -13.68 -6.86 -1.19
C GLY A 469 -13.26 -5.66 -0.35
N HIS A 470 -14.19 -4.72 -0.14
CA HIS A 470 -14.11 -3.70 0.92
C HIS A 470 -14.34 -4.27 2.33
N LEU A 471 -14.85 -5.51 2.41
CA LEU A 471 -14.95 -6.34 3.61
C LEU A 471 -14.13 -7.63 3.46
N GLY A 472 -13.53 -8.07 4.56
CA GLY A 472 -12.85 -9.36 4.72
C GLY A 472 -13.67 -10.32 5.59
N ALA A 473 -13.10 -11.50 5.85
CA ALA A 473 -13.78 -12.57 6.61
C ALA A 473 -14.40 -12.06 7.93
N ASN A 474 -15.66 -12.45 8.19
CA ASN A 474 -16.48 -12.05 9.35
C ASN A 474 -16.70 -10.52 9.49
N GLY A 475 -16.85 -9.79 8.38
CA GLY A 475 -16.91 -8.32 8.38
C GLY A 475 -15.60 -7.66 8.83
N GLY A 476 -14.52 -8.44 8.91
CA GLY A 476 -13.19 -7.96 9.25
C GLY A 476 -12.60 -7.13 8.13
N ARG A 477 -11.38 -6.63 8.34
CA ARG A 477 -10.70 -5.87 7.29
C ARG A 477 -10.23 -6.76 6.15
N PRO A 478 -10.47 -6.34 4.90
CA PRO A 478 -9.90 -7.05 3.77
C PRO A 478 -8.37 -6.88 3.75
N SER A 479 -7.71 -7.73 2.96
CA SER A 479 -6.31 -7.66 2.51
C SER A 479 -6.08 -8.86 1.59
N PRO A 480 -5.05 -8.88 0.72
CA PRO A 480 -4.82 -10.03 -0.18
C PRO A 480 -4.71 -11.35 0.57
N ALA A 481 -4.17 -11.33 1.80
CA ALA A 481 -3.97 -12.49 2.66
C ALA A 481 -4.98 -12.65 3.81
N SER A 482 -6.03 -11.84 3.89
CA SER A 482 -7.25 -12.18 4.66
C SER A 482 -8.35 -12.67 3.73
N LEU A 483 -8.47 -12.09 2.53
CA LEU A 483 -9.31 -12.60 1.45
C LEU A 483 -8.87 -14.00 1.03
N ALA A 484 -7.56 -14.28 0.91
CA ALA A 484 -7.05 -15.63 0.64
C ALA A 484 -7.17 -16.63 1.82
N LYS A 485 -7.81 -16.24 2.93
CA LYS A 485 -8.21 -17.16 4.01
C LYS A 485 -9.71 -17.48 3.98
N ILE A 486 -10.49 -16.81 3.13
CA ILE A 486 -11.88 -17.15 2.83
C ILE A 486 -11.85 -18.45 2.00
N GLY A 487 -12.78 -19.36 2.25
CA GLY A 487 -12.75 -20.72 1.72
C GLY A 487 -12.90 -20.81 0.19
N PRO A 488 -13.92 -20.16 -0.40
CA PRO A 488 -14.07 -20.02 -1.84
C PRO A 488 -12.91 -19.30 -2.54
N LYS A 489 -12.77 -19.52 -3.84
CA LYS A 489 -11.97 -18.66 -4.72
C LYS A 489 -12.71 -17.34 -4.92
N LEU A 490 -12.02 -16.20 -4.89
CA LEU A 490 -12.65 -14.88 -4.97
C LEU A 490 -12.17 -14.05 -6.17
N ASN A 491 -13.07 -13.20 -6.70
CA ASN A 491 -12.79 -12.03 -7.54
C ASN A 491 -13.19 -10.75 -6.72
N VAL A 492 -12.36 -9.69 -6.66
CA VAL A 492 -12.51 -8.50 -5.75
C VAL A 492 -11.85 -7.19 -6.28
N GLY A 493 -11.89 -6.05 -5.54
CA GLY A 493 -11.31 -4.73 -5.93
C GLY A 493 -10.41 -3.88 -4.97
N HIS A 494 -10.33 -4.03 -3.63
CA HIS A 494 -9.79 -2.98 -2.69
C HIS A 494 -8.77 -3.45 -1.56
N VAL A 495 -7.98 -2.61 -0.74
CA VAL A 495 -7.40 -2.86 0.70
C VAL A 495 -6.24 -2.08 1.50
N HIS A 496 -6.31 -1.86 2.89
CA HIS A 496 -5.20 -1.41 3.90
C HIS A 496 -5.26 -1.75 5.47
N CYS A 497 -4.14 -1.69 6.31
CA CYS A 497 -4.12 -1.78 7.85
C CYS A 497 -2.82 -1.41 8.74
N PHE A 498 -2.93 -1.22 10.10
CA PHE A 498 -1.88 -0.96 11.20
C PHE A 498 -2.18 -1.61 12.61
N PRO A 499 -1.27 -1.75 13.63
CA PRO A 499 -1.55 -2.30 14.99
C PRO A 499 -1.96 -1.31 16.12
N ALA A 500 -2.22 -1.81 17.34
CA ALA A 500 -2.73 -1.10 18.54
C ALA A 500 -1.76 -0.14 19.25
N GLY A 501 -2.33 0.83 19.98
CA GLY A 501 -1.61 1.80 20.84
C GLY A 501 -0.96 2.97 20.09
N TYR A 502 -0.97 2.95 18.76
CA TYR A 502 -0.59 4.10 17.94
C TYR A 502 -1.50 5.30 18.23
N LYS A 503 -0.97 6.51 18.04
CA LYS A 503 -1.72 7.75 18.23
C LYS A 503 -1.55 8.66 17.02
N ALA A 504 -2.58 9.34 16.54
CA ALA A 504 -2.40 10.40 15.53
C ALA A 504 -2.56 11.78 16.19
N ASN A 505 -1.90 12.78 15.63
CA ASN A 505 -2.07 14.17 16.09
C ASN A 505 -3.41 14.69 15.59
N VAL A 506 -4.42 14.83 16.46
CA VAL A 506 -5.78 15.26 16.12
C VAL A 506 -5.97 16.74 16.48
N ARG A 507 -6.51 17.54 15.56
CA ARG A 507 -6.86 18.95 15.80
C ARG A 507 -7.83 19.07 16.97
N GLY A 508 -7.53 19.95 17.93
CA GLY A 508 -8.37 20.13 19.12
C GLY A 508 -8.23 19.08 20.21
N LYS A 509 -7.50 17.98 19.99
CA LYS A 509 -7.31 16.88 20.97
C LYS A 509 -5.85 16.53 21.24
N GLY A 510 -4.95 16.79 20.30
CA GLY A 510 -3.53 16.46 20.37
C GLY A 510 -3.28 15.01 19.95
N PHE A 511 -2.15 14.43 20.35
CA PHE A 511 -1.88 13.00 20.08
C PHE A 511 -2.90 12.11 20.80
N THR A 512 -3.83 11.58 20.02
CA THR A 512 -5.03 10.82 20.43
C THR A 512 -4.88 9.38 19.96
N ASP A 513 -5.25 8.39 20.78
CA ASP A 513 -5.13 6.97 20.39
C ASP A 513 -5.94 6.65 19.12
N LEU A 514 -5.41 5.85 18.18
CA LEU A 514 -6.15 5.47 16.97
C LEU A 514 -7.50 4.79 17.32
N ALA A 515 -7.63 4.19 18.51
CA ALA A 515 -8.90 3.66 19.03
C ALA A 515 -9.94 4.73 19.44
N GLU A 516 -9.50 5.96 19.68
CA GLU A 516 -10.31 7.09 20.18
C GLU A 516 -10.67 8.10 19.08
N ILE A 517 -9.91 8.11 17.97
CA ILE A 517 -10.21 8.95 16.81
C ILE A 517 -11.53 8.52 16.17
N ARG A 518 -12.28 9.48 15.66
CA ARG A 518 -13.54 9.26 14.95
C ARG A 518 -13.48 9.86 13.56
N LYS A 519 -14.21 9.27 12.63
CA LYS A 519 -14.54 9.88 11.33
C LYS A 519 -15.00 11.33 11.52
N GLY A 520 -14.47 12.24 10.71
CA GLY A 520 -14.71 13.68 10.80
C GLY A 520 -13.67 14.44 11.64
N ASP A 521 -12.91 13.78 12.52
CA ASP A 521 -11.75 14.39 13.16
C ASP A 521 -10.73 14.84 12.11
N LEU A 522 -10.03 15.94 12.36
CA LEU A 522 -8.91 16.38 11.53
C LEU A 522 -7.61 15.86 12.15
N VAL A 523 -6.77 15.17 11.37
CA VAL A 523 -5.43 14.72 11.79
C VAL A 523 -4.33 15.43 11.02
N SER A 524 -3.16 15.53 11.63
CA SER A 524 -1.98 16.13 10.99
C SER A 524 -1.45 15.18 9.91
N ALA A 525 -1.14 15.74 8.75
CA ALA A 525 -0.64 15.09 7.55
C ALA A 525 0.64 15.77 7.03
N PHE A 526 1.38 15.07 6.17
CA PHE A 526 2.53 15.60 5.45
C PHE A 526 2.15 15.85 4.00
N ASN A 527 2.23 17.10 3.55
CA ASN A 527 2.00 17.43 2.16
C ASN A 527 3.33 17.29 1.38
N PRO A 528 3.46 16.33 0.43
CA PRO A 528 4.71 16.14 -0.31
C PRO A 528 5.00 17.29 -1.29
N ASP A 529 3.97 17.99 -1.77
CA ASP A 529 4.10 19.10 -2.72
C ASP A 529 4.72 20.34 -2.06
N THR A 530 4.32 20.63 -0.81
CA THR A 530 4.78 21.80 -0.04
C THR A 530 5.86 21.47 0.99
N GLN A 531 6.09 20.19 1.26
CA GLN A 531 6.93 19.66 2.37
C GLN A 531 6.44 20.08 3.77
N ALA A 532 5.23 20.64 3.89
CA ALA A 532 4.66 21.19 5.13
C ALA A 532 3.66 20.24 5.80
N ASN A 533 3.35 20.51 7.06
CA ASN A 533 2.20 19.91 7.71
C ASN A 533 0.88 20.49 7.18
N GLU A 534 -0.16 19.66 7.13
CA GLU A 534 -1.54 20.10 6.87
C GLU A 534 -2.55 19.36 7.76
N TRP A 535 -3.75 19.91 7.92
CA TRP A 535 -4.87 19.19 8.53
C TRP A 535 -5.65 18.45 7.45
N THR A 536 -5.73 17.13 7.56
CA THR A 536 -6.54 16.28 6.68
C THR A 536 -7.70 15.66 7.48
N ARG A 537 -8.86 15.44 6.87
CA ARG A 537 -9.97 14.78 7.57
C ARG A 537 -9.79 13.28 7.60
N VAL A 538 -10.13 12.70 8.73
CA VAL A 538 -10.33 11.26 8.89
C VAL A 538 -11.65 10.86 8.24
N ILE A 539 -11.55 10.11 7.15
CA ILE A 539 -12.65 9.53 6.39
C ILE A 539 -13.26 8.34 7.13
N ASP A 540 -12.39 7.49 7.69
CA ASP A 540 -12.80 6.26 8.39
C ASP A 540 -11.77 5.80 9.43
N THR A 541 -12.24 5.06 10.43
CA THR A 541 -11.45 4.57 11.58
C THR A 541 -11.77 3.10 11.91
N PRO A 542 -11.58 2.12 11.00
CA PRO A 542 -12.01 0.76 11.30
C PRO A 542 -11.12 0.11 12.38
N LYS A 543 -11.49 -1.10 12.81
CA LYS A 543 -10.73 -1.91 13.77
C LYS A 543 -10.79 -3.39 13.36
N GLY A 544 -9.76 -4.17 13.67
CA GLY A 544 -9.73 -5.61 13.42
C GLY A 544 -8.73 -6.34 14.30
N THR A 545 -8.45 -7.60 13.95
CA THR A 545 -7.56 -8.51 14.69
C THR A 545 -6.56 -9.14 13.72
N TYR A 546 -5.29 -9.27 14.12
CA TYR A 546 -4.17 -9.70 13.28
C TYR A 546 -3.28 -10.74 13.97
N SER A 547 -2.97 -11.80 13.22
CA SER A 547 -2.13 -12.90 13.67
C SER A 547 -1.08 -13.17 12.58
N GLY A 548 0.19 -12.94 12.92
CA GLY A 548 1.32 -12.90 11.98
C GLY A 548 2.52 -12.08 12.48
N PRO A 549 3.53 -11.83 11.63
CA PRO A 549 4.69 -11.01 11.97
C PRO A 549 4.37 -9.50 12.04
N LEU A 550 4.61 -8.89 13.19
CA LEU A 550 4.80 -7.44 13.29
C LEU A 550 6.28 -7.10 13.07
N VAL A 551 6.51 -6.15 12.17
CA VAL A 551 7.80 -5.61 11.76
C VAL A 551 8.03 -4.28 12.47
N SER A 552 8.97 -4.25 13.41
CA SER A 552 9.51 -3.04 14.01
C SER A 552 10.68 -2.52 13.18
N ILE A 553 10.46 -1.47 12.40
CA ILE A 553 11.50 -0.67 11.73
C ILE A 553 11.92 0.46 12.68
N ARG A 554 13.23 0.69 12.82
CA ARG A 554 13.83 1.75 13.62
C ARG A 554 14.95 2.45 12.84
N LYS A 555 15.00 3.78 12.85
CA LYS A 555 16.12 4.59 12.32
C LYS A 555 16.61 5.53 13.43
N ALA A 556 17.71 5.20 14.10
CA ALA A 556 18.31 6.01 15.16
C ALA A 556 17.27 6.59 16.16
N ASP A 557 17.44 7.87 16.48
CA ASP A 557 16.54 8.75 17.21
C ASP A 557 15.40 9.33 16.33
N SER A 558 15.21 8.86 15.08
CA SER A 558 14.39 9.54 14.05
C SER A 558 13.09 8.85 13.62
N LEU A 559 13.05 7.52 13.53
CA LEU A 559 11.87 6.78 13.08
C LEU A 559 11.71 5.51 13.90
N HIS A 560 10.47 5.19 14.28
CA HIS A 560 10.12 3.87 14.77
C HIS A 560 8.67 3.56 14.43
N GLN A 561 8.49 2.50 13.67
CA GLN A 561 7.20 1.96 13.31
C GLN A 561 7.21 0.49 13.65
N GLU A 562 6.11 0.02 14.19
CA GLU A 562 5.79 -1.39 14.37
C GLU A 562 4.47 -1.60 13.65
N VAL A 563 4.55 -2.32 12.53
CA VAL A 563 3.48 -2.45 11.54
C VAL A 563 3.38 -3.90 11.10
N THR A 564 2.31 -4.27 10.41
CA THR A 564 2.21 -5.63 9.84
C THR A 564 3.21 -5.80 8.70
N ASP A 565 3.52 -7.05 8.34
CA ASP A 565 4.31 -7.41 7.16
C ASP A 565 3.72 -7.00 5.79
N ARG A 566 2.61 -6.25 5.80
CA ARG A 566 1.82 -5.82 4.62
C ARG A 566 1.68 -4.30 4.54
N HIS A 567 2.40 -3.57 5.39
CA HIS A 567 2.34 -2.12 5.44
C HIS A 567 3.19 -1.48 4.34
N PHE A 568 2.89 -0.23 3.99
CA PHE A 568 3.70 0.57 3.09
C PHE A 568 4.29 1.76 3.85
N LEU A 569 5.59 1.99 3.69
CA LEU A 569 6.31 3.14 4.20
C LEU A 569 6.29 4.26 3.17
N PHE A 570 5.71 5.39 3.53
CA PHE A 570 5.73 6.59 2.70
C PHE A 570 7.05 7.36 2.75
N LEU A 571 7.43 7.93 1.61
CA LEU A 571 8.65 8.66 1.37
C LEU A 571 8.36 10.15 1.12
N LYS A 572 9.40 10.97 1.27
CA LYS A 572 9.30 12.43 1.35
C LYS A 572 8.94 13.09 0.01
N ASP A 573 9.11 12.36 -1.09
CA ASP A 573 8.70 12.72 -2.45
C ASP A 573 7.22 12.39 -2.75
N GLY A 574 6.49 11.84 -1.78
CA GLY A 574 5.09 11.44 -1.94
C GLY A 574 4.90 10.00 -2.42
N SER A 575 5.96 9.21 -2.61
CA SER A 575 5.87 7.80 -3.00
C SER A 575 5.68 6.86 -1.80
N TYR A 576 5.27 5.61 -2.06
CA TYR A 576 5.10 4.56 -1.07
C TYR A 576 5.96 3.34 -1.40
N LEU A 577 6.57 2.74 -0.37
CA LEU A 577 7.47 1.60 -0.50
C LEU A 577 7.02 0.45 0.43
N PRO A 578 6.85 -0.80 -0.03
CA PRO A 578 6.48 -1.91 0.84
C PRO A 578 7.42 -2.07 2.04
N ILE A 579 6.90 -2.48 3.20
CA ILE A 579 7.72 -2.61 4.42
C ILE A 579 8.85 -3.65 4.27
N SER A 580 8.68 -4.65 3.41
CA SER A 580 9.72 -5.60 3.00
C SER A 580 10.92 -4.91 2.35
N ASP A 581 10.62 -3.96 1.47
CA ASP A 581 11.59 -3.30 0.60
C ASP A 581 12.24 -2.17 1.37
N ALA A 582 11.48 -1.51 2.24
CA ALA A 582 11.99 -0.55 3.21
C ALA A 582 13.07 -1.14 4.14
N ILE A 583 12.99 -2.43 4.49
CA ILE A 583 14.03 -3.13 5.25
C ILE A 583 15.30 -3.33 4.42
N VAL A 584 15.18 -3.57 3.11
CA VAL A 584 16.30 -3.82 2.19
C VAL A 584 17.02 -2.52 1.85
N TYR A 585 16.26 -1.48 1.50
CA TYR A 585 16.78 -0.19 1.02
C TYR A 585 16.98 0.86 2.11
N ARG A 586 16.77 0.51 3.38
CA ARG A 586 16.79 1.40 4.56
C ARG A 586 17.87 2.49 4.51
N ASP A 587 19.10 2.16 4.14
CA ASP A 587 20.25 3.06 4.14
C ASP A 587 20.16 4.19 3.07
N SER A 588 19.23 4.08 2.11
CA SER A 588 18.97 5.06 1.05
C SER A 588 17.58 5.73 1.10
N LEU A 589 16.77 5.51 2.14
CA LEU A 589 15.40 6.06 2.21
C LEU A 589 15.32 7.47 2.82
N ASP A 590 14.75 8.39 2.06
CA ASP A 590 14.30 9.71 2.55
C ASP A 590 12.82 9.63 2.98
N VAL A 591 12.63 9.24 4.25
CA VAL A 591 11.32 9.18 4.92
C VAL A 591 11.04 10.53 5.60
N PRO A 592 9.84 11.12 5.47
CA PRO A 592 9.52 12.33 6.19
C PRO A 592 9.46 12.03 7.69
N VAL A 593 10.40 12.61 8.45
CA VAL A 593 10.48 12.55 9.93
C VAL A 593 10.21 13.90 10.59
N CYS A 594 9.94 14.91 9.77
CA CYS A 594 9.62 16.30 10.06
C CYS A 594 8.98 16.92 8.81
N ALA A 595 8.44 18.13 8.96
CA ALA A 595 7.85 18.92 7.88
C ALA A 595 8.24 20.40 8.06
N GLU A 596 7.88 21.26 7.11
CA GLU A 596 7.75 22.69 7.40
C GLU A 596 6.56 22.92 8.35
N PRO A 597 6.58 24.01 9.14
CA PRO A 597 5.44 24.41 9.95
C PRO A 597 4.15 24.48 9.13
N MET A 598 3.04 24.09 9.75
CA MET A 598 1.73 24.16 9.13
C MET A 598 1.40 25.59 8.69
N VAL A 599 0.96 25.77 7.43
CA VAL A 599 0.51 27.08 6.94
C VAL A 599 -0.96 27.27 7.35
N CYS A 600 -1.19 27.55 8.63
CA CYS A 600 -2.52 27.66 9.19
C CYS A 600 -2.97 29.13 9.28
N ASN A 601 -4.07 29.48 8.60
CA ASN A 601 -4.77 30.78 8.74
C ASN A 601 -5.62 30.83 10.04
N ASP A 602 -5.20 30.14 11.09
CA ASP A 602 -5.95 30.04 12.34
C ASP A 602 -5.91 31.38 13.10
N VAL A 603 -7.08 31.85 13.50
CA VAL A 603 -7.24 33.10 14.26
C VAL A 603 -6.51 32.96 15.59
N GLU A 604 -5.58 33.88 15.87
CA GLU A 604 -4.91 33.93 17.17
C GLU A 604 -5.94 34.08 18.29
N LEU A 605 -5.80 33.30 19.36
CA LEU A 605 -6.61 33.51 20.55
C LEU A 605 -6.30 34.90 21.13
N ASP A 606 -7.32 35.60 21.67
CA ASP A 606 -7.15 36.91 22.32
C ASP A 606 -6.43 36.77 23.68
N ILE A 607 -5.13 36.48 23.58
CA ILE A 607 -4.22 36.30 24.69
C ILE A 607 -2.83 36.78 24.26
N SER A 608 -2.25 37.69 25.04
CA SER A 608 -0.91 38.19 24.75
C SER A 608 0.17 37.15 25.04
N ASP A 609 1.29 37.24 24.33
CA ASP A 609 2.49 36.42 24.56
C ASP A 609 2.91 36.44 26.04
N THR A 610 2.84 37.59 26.70
CA THR A 610 3.12 37.71 28.13
C THR A 610 2.21 36.82 28.97
N LYS A 611 0.90 36.77 28.69
CA LYS A 611 -0.04 35.89 29.40
C LYS A 611 0.22 34.41 29.11
N LEU A 612 0.50 34.04 27.86
CA LEU A 612 0.90 32.66 27.51
C LEU A 612 2.15 32.23 28.28
N ARG A 613 3.17 33.10 28.33
CA ARG A 613 4.43 32.87 29.04
C ARG A 613 4.23 32.82 30.57
N GLN A 614 3.37 33.67 31.13
CA GLN A 614 2.96 33.63 32.54
C GLN A 614 2.26 32.31 32.90
N ILE A 615 1.39 31.78 32.03
CA ILE A 615 0.74 30.47 32.21
C ILE A 615 1.79 29.36 32.24
N VAL A 616 2.71 29.30 31.26
CA VAL A 616 3.78 28.29 31.24
C VAL A 616 4.65 28.37 32.49
N ALA A 617 5.09 29.56 32.88
CA ALA A 617 5.88 29.78 34.09
C ALA A 617 5.16 29.27 35.35
N ALA A 618 3.88 29.60 35.52
CA ALA A 618 3.07 29.19 36.65
C ALA A 618 2.77 27.68 36.64
N ALA A 619 2.54 27.08 35.47
CA ALA A 619 2.34 25.64 35.31
C ALA A 619 3.59 24.82 35.65
N ALA A 620 4.78 25.37 35.43
CA ALA A 620 6.07 24.78 35.79
C ALA A 620 6.39 24.95 37.29
N ASP A 621 6.87 26.14 37.72
CA ASP A 621 7.42 26.38 39.06
C ASP A 621 6.49 27.15 40.01
N GLY A 622 5.31 27.60 39.53
CA GLY A 622 4.35 28.34 40.36
C GLY A 622 3.61 27.46 41.37
N SER A 623 3.27 27.99 42.53
CA SER A 623 2.45 27.34 43.55
C SER A 623 1.28 28.23 43.92
N LEU A 624 0.07 27.77 43.58
CA LEU A 624 -1.18 28.51 43.78
C LEU A 624 -1.68 28.37 45.21
N SER A 625 -2.06 29.49 45.84
CA SER A 625 -2.79 29.51 47.10
C SER A 625 -4.21 29.98 46.86
N THR A 626 -5.17 29.05 46.79
CA THR A 626 -6.60 29.37 46.60
C THR A 626 -7.17 30.24 47.71
N THR A 627 -6.75 30.03 48.96
CA THR A 627 -7.16 30.82 50.13
C THR A 627 -6.57 32.23 50.18
N ARG A 628 -5.52 32.52 49.38
CA ARG A 628 -4.85 33.82 49.33
C ARG A 628 -4.78 34.40 47.92
N ASN A 629 -5.46 33.80 46.94
CA ASN A 629 -5.44 34.19 45.52
C ASN A 629 -4.03 34.58 44.99
N SER A 630 -2.99 33.84 45.38
CA SER A 630 -1.58 34.21 45.15
C SER A 630 -0.76 33.09 44.54
N ILE A 631 0.35 33.46 43.89
CA ILE A 631 1.25 32.51 43.21
C ILE A 631 2.67 32.66 43.75
N VAL A 632 3.18 31.59 44.33
CA VAL A 632 4.50 31.54 44.98
C VAL A 632 5.47 30.77 44.08
N PHE A 633 6.64 31.34 43.79
CA PHE A 633 7.67 30.71 42.97
C PHE A 633 8.88 30.35 43.85
N HIS A 634 9.24 29.06 43.87
CA HIS A 634 10.34 28.54 44.71
C HIS A 634 11.59 28.30 43.86
N LEU A 635 12.40 29.34 43.65
CA LEU A 635 13.40 29.38 42.57
C LEU A 635 14.85 29.38 43.08
N LYS A 636 15.63 28.41 42.61
CA LYS A 636 17.08 28.31 42.88
C LYS A 636 17.95 29.02 41.84
N LYS A 637 17.55 29.03 40.56
CA LYS A 637 18.37 29.54 39.44
C LYS A 637 18.08 31.02 39.16
N ASP A 638 19.10 31.88 39.11
CA ASP A 638 18.93 33.33 38.94
C ASP A 638 18.24 33.73 37.63
N ARG A 639 18.47 33.00 36.53
CA ARG A 639 17.73 33.17 35.28
C ARG A 639 16.20 33.04 35.45
N LYS A 640 15.73 32.10 36.29
CA LYS A 640 14.30 31.95 36.59
C LYS A 640 13.80 33.10 37.48
N LYS A 641 14.64 33.59 38.40
CA LYS A 641 14.34 34.79 39.21
C LYS A 641 14.13 36.03 38.34
N GLN A 642 15.04 36.28 37.39
CA GLN A 642 14.95 37.36 36.41
C GLN A 642 13.68 37.23 35.56
N ARG A 643 13.39 36.02 35.05
CA ARG A 643 12.17 35.78 34.26
C ARG A 643 10.86 36.01 35.02
N VAL A 644 10.80 35.73 36.34
CA VAL A 644 9.64 36.14 37.15
C VAL A 644 9.51 37.67 37.17
N VAL A 645 10.61 38.41 37.30
CA VAL A 645 10.57 39.89 37.31
C VAL A 645 10.17 40.44 35.94
N GLU A 646 10.64 39.85 34.84
CA GLU A 646 10.21 40.20 33.48
C GLU A 646 8.72 39.95 33.25
N LEU A 647 8.20 38.79 33.68
CA LEU A 647 6.81 38.39 33.43
C LEU A 647 5.80 38.98 34.42
N PHE A 648 6.20 39.29 35.66
CA PHE A 648 5.28 39.68 36.75
C PHE A 648 5.70 40.97 37.49
N GLY A 649 6.67 41.72 36.98
CA GLY A 649 7.34 42.82 37.71
C GLY A 649 6.42 43.86 38.37
N ALA A 650 5.33 44.24 37.69
CA ALA A 650 4.34 45.20 38.22
C ALA A 650 3.43 44.63 39.33
N SER A 651 3.35 43.30 39.44
CA SER A 651 2.37 42.55 40.26
C SER A 651 3.00 41.80 41.45
N LEU A 652 4.33 41.85 41.55
CA LEU A 652 5.11 41.36 42.69
C LEU A 652 4.84 42.23 43.93
N THR A 653 4.55 41.59 45.06
CA THR A 653 4.46 42.30 46.35
C THR A 653 5.79 42.97 46.68
N ARG A 654 5.73 44.25 47.09
CA ARG A 654 6.86 45.12 47.45
C ARG A 654 8.07 44.37 48.02
N ASN A 655 9.21 44.50 47.34
CA ASN A 655 10.47 43.79 47.58
C ASN A 655 10.30 42.26 47.63
N PRO A 656 10.75 41.51 46.60
CA PRO A 656 10.92 40.07 46.74
C PRO A 656 11.97 39.84 47.83
N THR A 657 11.49 39.56 49.04
CA THR A 657 12.32 39.10 50.15
C THR A 657 12.76 37.70 49.78
N TRP A 658 13.90 37.64 49.09
CA TRP A 658 14.67 36.43 48.83
C TRP A 658 15.15 35.86 50.17
N GLN A 659 14.23 35.33 50.98
CA GLN A 659 14.53 34.76 52.28
C GLN A 659 15.53 33.63 52.08
N GLU A 660 16.75 33.84 52.57
CA GLU A 660 17.76 32.81 52.62
C GLU A 660 17.27 31.74 53.59
N THR A 661 16.81 30.62 53.03
CA THR A 661 16.67 29.37 53.77
C THR A 661 17.75 28.44 53.25
N ALA A 662 18.34 27.64 54.15
CA ALA A 662 19.62 26.94 53.92
C ALA A 662 19.70 25.98 52.71
N LYS A 663 18.63 25.81 51.91
CA LYS A 663 18.62 25.02 50.66
C LYS A 663 17.83 25.62 49.48
N ALA A 664 17.25 26.83 49.57
CA ALA A 664 16.55 27.52 48.44
C ALA A 664 16.24 29.01 48.69
N HIS A 665 16.07 29.80 47.62
CA HIS A 665 15.46 31.14 47.67
C HIS A 665 13.96 31.07 47.28
N LYS A 666 13.18 32.08 47.70
CA LYS A 666 11.73 32.17 47.48
C LYS A 666 11.32 33.52 46.88
N ALA A 667 10.39 33.53 45.93
CA ALA A 667 9.72 34.70 45.39
C ALA A 667 8.19 34.54 45.48
N MET A 668 7.43 35.63 45.54
CA MET A 668 5.98 35.59 45.68
C MET A 668 5.30 36.69 44.86
N VAL A 669 4.47 36.29 43.90
CA VAL A 669 3.50 37.14 43.20
C VAL A 669 2.27 37.28 44.08
N SER A 670 1.74 38.50 44.15
CA SER A 670 0.84 38.88 45.25
C SER A 670 -0.63 38.50 45.04
N ALA A 671 -1.30 38.28 46.18
CA ALA A 671 -2.73 37.95 46.33
C ALA A 671 -3.73 38.83 45.57
N TYR A 672 -3.34 40.07 45.29
CA TYR A 672 -4.23 41.15 44.88
C TYR A 672 -4.04 41.57 43.41
N SER A 673 -3.19 40.85 42.69
CA SER A 673 -2.91 41.11 41.27
C SER A 673 -3.96 40.47 40.35
N GLU A 674 -4.30 41.15 39.25
CA GLU A 674 -5.19 40.60 38.21
C GLU A 674 -4.57 39.35 37.56
N GLU A 675 -3.25 39.30 37.43
CA GLU A 675 -2.51 38.13 36.94
C GLU A 675 -2.72 36.92 37.84
N ALA A 676 -2.70 37.08 39.17
CA ALA A 676 -2.92 35.97 40.09
C ALA A 676 -4.38 35.48 40.09
N LYS A 677 -5.37 36.38 39.90
CA LYS A 677 -6.77 35.99 39.66
C LYS A 677 -6.93 35.19 38.37
N TYR A 678 -6.39 35.72 37.27
CA TYR A 678 -6.45 35.10 35.94
C TYR A 678 -5.79 33.72 35.93
N LEU A 679 -4.58 33.59 36.48
CA LEU A 679 -3.91 32.30 36.55
C LEU A 679 -4.64 31.33 37.49
N SER A 680 -5.23 31.81 38.59
CA SER A 680 -6.07 30.97 39.46
C SER A 680 -7.33 30.45 38.76
N SER A 681 -7.92 31.20 37.81
CA SER A 681 -9.04 30.69 37.00
C SER A 681 -8.57 29.72 35.90
N VAL A 682 -7.42 29.97 35.27
CA VAL A 682 -6.82 29.05 34.27
C VAL A 682 -6.47 27.68 34.87
N PHE A 683 -6.08 27.63 36.14
CA PHE A 683 -5.70 26.39 36.85
C PHE A 683 -6.78 25.87 37.83
N ALA A 684 -8.04 26.27 37.66
CA ALA A 684 -9.15 25.82 38.52
C ALA A 684 -9.28 24.28 38.53
N ASP A 685 -9.10 23.64 37.37
CA ASP A 685 -9.11 22.17 37.21
C ASP A 685 -7.72 21.52 37.47
N GLY A 686 -6.89 22.19 38.27
CA GLY A 686 -5.55 21.76 38.67
C GLY A 686 -4.41 22.45 37.92
N LYS A 687 -3.25 22.53 38.58
CA LYS A 687 -2.00 23.08 38.03
C LYS A 687 -1.44 22.16 36.92
N ARG A 688 -1.82 22.44 35.68
CA ARG A 688 -1.32 21.78 34.47
C ARG A 688 -1.31 22.72 33.26
N LEU A 689 -0.49 22.44 32.25
CA LEU A 689 -0.62 23.14 30.96
C LEU A 689 -2.07 23.00 30.46
N PRO A 690 -2.76 24.09 30.11
CA PRO A 690 -4.18 24.02 29.75
C PRO A 690 -4.40 23.22 28.47
N SER A 691 -5.39 22.33 28.45
CA SER A 691 -5.72 21.51 27.27
C SER A 691 -6.04 22.34 26.03
N TRP A 692 -6.64 23.53 26.20
CA TRP A 692 -6.94 24.45 25.11
C TRP A 692 -5.72 25.00 24.38
N PHE A 693 -4.50 24.84 24.91
CA PHE A 693 -3.26 25.16 24.20
C PHE A 693 -3.13 24.42 22.86
N VAL A 694 -3.80 23.27 22.68
CA VAL A 694 -3.85 22.52 21.42
C VAL A 694 -4.45 23.33 20.25
N ASN A 695 -5.20 24.39 20.56
CA ASN A 695 -5.87 25.28 19.61
C ASN A 695 -5.12 26.61 19.37
N LEU A 696 -3.89 26.76 19.87
CA LEU A 696 -3.09 27.96 19.60
C LEU A 696 -2.77 28.09 18.11
N SER A 697 -2.59 29.33 17.63
CA SER A 697 -1.93 29.59 16.35
C SER A 697 -0.51 29.03 16.39
N ASP A 698 0.09 28.76 15.24
CA ASP A 698 1.45 28.21 15.22
C ASP A 698 2.49 29.20 15.79
N ARG A 699 2.29 30.53 15.62
CA ARG A 699 3.08 31.56 16.31
C ARG A 699 2.91 31.48 17.83
N GLN A 700 1.67 31.38 18.33
CA GLN A 700 1.41 31.27 19.77
C GLN A 700 1.91 29.94 20.36
N ALA A 701 1.90 28.86 19.59
CA ALA A 701 2.50 27.58 19.95
C ALA A 701 4.02 27.68 20.06
N GLU A 702 4.68 28.42 19.16
CA GLU A 702 6.12 28.69 19.23
C GLU A 702 6.47 29.51 20.49
N VAL A 703 5.68 30.53 20.84
CA VAL A 703 5.80 31.27 22.11
C VAL A 703 5.69 30.35 23.34
N VAL A 704 4.79 29.36 23.30
CA VAL A 704 4.63 28.38 24.39
C VAL A 704 5.81 27.42 24.48
N LEU A 705 6.28 26.82 23.37
CA LEU A 705 7.48 25.96 23.39
C LEU A 705 8.73 26.74 23.82
N ASP A 706 8.85 28.00 23.39
CA ASP A 706 9.92 28.92 23.75
C ASP A 706 9.92 29.31 25.25
N GLU A 707 8.77 29.32 25.91
CA GLU A 707 8.74 29.47 27.37
C GLU A 707 8.98 28.12 28.08
N ILE A 708 8.52 26.99 27.54
CA ILE A 708 8.72 25.66 28.15
C ILE A 708 10.22 25.35 28.28
N ARG A 709 11.05 25.66 27.26
CA ARG A 709 12.53 25.56 27.34
C ARG A 709 13.12 26.42 28.46
N PHE A 710 12.45 27.51 28.87
CA PHE A 710 12.90 28.36 29.95
C PHE A 710 12.72 27.70 31.31
N TRP A 711 11.56 27.09 31.55
CA TRP A 711 11.20 26.57 32.87
C TRP A 711 11.62 25.12 33.08
N ASP A 712 10.83 24.18 32.58
CA ASP A 712 11.02 22.74 32.83
C ASP A 712 11.73 22.01 31.70
N GLY A 713 12.24 22.77 30.72
CA GLY A 713 13.08 22.26 29.66
C GLY A 713 14.58 22.44 29.84
N VAL A 714 15.32 21.85 28.91
CA VAL A 714 16.78 21.97 28.80
C VAL A 714 17.16 23.37 28.30
N TYR A 715 17.46 24.25 29.25
CA TYR A 715 17.90 25.61 28.99
C TYR A 715 19.39 25.66 28.69
N ASP A 716 19.69 25.66 27.39
CA ASP A 716 20.99 25.86 26.76
C ASP A 716 22.05 24.78 27.01
N THR A 717 22.36 24.04 25.95
CA THR A 717 23.34 22.94 25.91
C THR A 717 24.30 23.03 24.73
N GLY A 718 24.26 24.10 23.93
CA GLY A 718 24.97 24.18 22.64
C GLY A 718 24.51 23.15 21.59
N SER A 719 23.45 22.39 21.87
CA SER A 719 22.85 21.41 20.96
C SER A 719 21.45 21.87 20.50
N SER A 720 20.99 21.34 19.37
CA SER A 720 19.69 21.69 18.78
C SER A 720 18.51 20.92 19.37
N GLY A 721 18.76 19.90 20.18
CA GLY A 721 17.72 19.18 20.91
C GLY A 721 17.15 20.02 22.05
N ARG A 722 15.82 20.02 22.17
CA ARG A 722 15.07 20.46 23.33
C ARG A 722 14.39 19.27 23.96
N GLN A 723 14.16 19.36 25.27
CA GLN A 723 13.47 18.34 26.03
C GLN A 723 12.62 19.02 27.08
N PHE A 724 11.42 18.47 27.32
CA PHE A 724 10.48 18.79 28.39
C PHE A 724 10.12 17.50 29.12
N SER A 725 9.98 17.55 30.44
CA SER A 725 9.63 16.38 31.25
C SER A 725 8.44 16.69 32.16
N THR A 726 7.47 15.77 32.21
CA THR A 726 6.29 15.89 33.07
C THR A 726 5.87 14.50 33.60
N SER A 727 5.20 14.45 34.74
CA SER A 727 4.52 13.24 35.24
C SER A 727 3.07 13.12 34.74
N LYS A 728 2.59 14.07 33.92
CA LYS A 728 1.22 14.10 33.40
C LYS A 728 1.19 13.78 31.90
N GLU A 729 0.59 12.65 31.57
CA GLU A 729 0.45 12.16 30.18
C GLU A 729 -0.22 13.17 29.21
N PRO A 730 -1.32 13.87 29.57
CA PRO A 730 -1.95 14.83 28.66
C PRO A 730 -1.07 16.05 28.35
N GLU A 731 -0.23 16.48 29.30
CA GLU A 731 0.73 17.58 29.05
C GLU A 731 1.83 17.14 28.07
N ALA A 732 2.27 15.88 28.15
CA ALA A 732 3.26 15.34 27.25
C ALA A 732 2.73 15.25 25.81
N TYR A 733 1.51 14.74 25.62
CA TYR A 733 0.88 14.68 24.30
C TYR A 733 0.49 16.05 23.73
N LEU A 734 0.13 17.01 24.58
CA LEU A 734 -0.06 18.41 24.19
C LEU A 734 1.25 19.01 23.67
N VAL A 735 2.34 18.96 24.43
CA VAL A 735 3.62 19.56 24.02
C VAL A 735 4.19 18.85 22.78
N ALA A 736 4.01 17.54 22.67
CA ALA A 736 4.37 16.80 21.46
C ALA A 736 3.53 17.18 20.24
N SER A 737 2.22 17.42 20.42
CA SER A 737 1.31 17.87 19.35
C SER A 737 1.72 19.26 18.82
N LEU A 738 2.02 20.21 19.72
CA LEU A 738 2.52 21.53 19.36
C LEU A 738 3.85 21.45 18.61
N ALA A 739 4.80 20.65 19.11
CA ALA A 739 6.09 20.49 18.45
C ALA A 739 5.96 19.84 17.06
N ASN A 740 5.13 18.80 16.91
CA ASN A 740 4.88 18.17 15.62
C ASN A 740 4.21 19.12 14.61
N ARG A 741 3.20 19.92 15.03
CA ARG A 741 2.53 20.93 14.17
C ARG A 741 3.51 21.95 13.59
N LEU A 742 4.45 22.40 14.42
CA LEU A 742 5.51 23.35 14.04
C LEU A 742 6.63 22.73 13.19
N GLY A 743 6.39 21.56 12.61
CA GLY A 743 7.35 20.87 11.76
C GLY A 743 8.49 20.19 12.52
N TYR A 744 8.64 20.42 13.82
CA TYR A 744 9.74 19.85 14.60
C TYR A 744 9.64 18.34 14.65
N ARG A 745 10.74 17.68 14.31
CA ARG A 745 10.94 16.26 14.57
C ARG A 745 10.80 16.01 16.07
N THR A 746 9.75 15.28 16.45
CA THR A 746 9.27 15.17 17.82
C THR A 746 9.27 13.72 18.29
N THR A 747 9.61 13.50 19.56
CA THR A 747 9.40 12.24 20.26
C THR A 747 8.74 12.45 21.61
N CYS A 748 7.87 11.52 22.03
CA CYS A 748 7.25 11.52 23.36
C CYS A 748 7.37 10.13 24.00
N LYS A 749 8.25 10.01 24.99
CA LYS A 749 8.62 8.72 25.60
C LYS A 749 8.36 8.70 27.11
N LYS A 750 7.70 7.63 27.59
CA LYS A 750 7.63 7.29 29.02
C LYS A 750 8.96 6.68 29.46
N ILE A 751 9.61 7.24 30.49
CA ILE A 751 10.99 6.88 30.88
C ILE A 751 11.04 5.89 32.06
N ASP A 752 10.13 5.99 33.03
CA ASP A 752 10.09 5.10 34.18
C ASP A 752 8.65 4.61 34.44
N SER A 753 8.50 3.31 34.68
CA SER A 753 7.22 2.67 35.01
C SER A 753 6.79 2.89 36.46
N ARG A 754 7.70 3.29 37.35
CA ARG A 754 7.44 3.54 38.78
C ARG A 754 6.97 4.98 39.06
N ASP A 755 7.55 5.94 38.34
CA ASP A 755 7.36 7.38 38.56
C ASP A 755 6.39 8.06 37.56
N ASN A 756 5.84 7.30 36.61
CA ASN A 756 4.92 7.75 35.56
C ASN A 756 5.42 8.98 34.76
N ARG A 757 6.73 9.10 34.55
CA ARG A 757 7.37 10.28 33.95
C ARG A 757 7.52 10.16 32.43
N PHE A 758 7.04 11.17 31.73
CA PHE A 758 7.14 11.37 30.28
C PHE A 758 8.22 12.40 29.96
N HIS A 759 8.95 12.16 28.88
CA HIS A 759 9.89 13.09 28.28
C HIS A 759 9.47 13.33 26.82
N VAL A 760 9.14 14.59 26.52
CA VAL A 760 8.97 15.07 25.15
C VAL A 760 10.30 15.65 24.69
N SER A 761 10.73 15.38 23.47
CA SER A 761 11.87 16.09 22.87
C SER A 761 11.59 16.49 21.43
N TRP A 762 12.10 17.65 21.03
CA TRP A 762 11.98 18.21 19.69
C TRP A 762 13.31 18.85 19.27
N CYS A 763 13.59 18.91 17.96
CA CYS A 763 14.86 19.40 17.44
C CYS A 763 14.70 20.70 16.64
N GLU A 764 15.39 21.77 17.05
CA GLU A 764 15.24 23.12 16.51
C GLU A 764 16.22 23.49 15.37
N SER A 765 17.23 22.68 15.05
CA SER A 765 18.25 23.10 14.07
C SER A 765 17.71 23.14 12.63
N ASP A 766 18.08 24.20 11.91
CA ASP A 766 17.84 24.41 10.47
C ASP A 766 18.24 23.23 9.56
N HIS A 767 19.10 22.32 10.04
CA HIS A 767 19.47 21.09 9.33
C HIS A 767 18.33 20.06 9.23
N PHE A 768 17.28 20.20 10.05
CA PHE A 768 16.07 19.37 10.03
C PHE A 768 14.79 20.14 9.64
N ARG A 769 14.89 21.43 9.28
CA ARG A 769 13.80 22.15 8.60
C ARG A 769 13.95 21.93 7.08
N PRO A 770 12.89 21.54 6.33
CA PRO A 770 13.00 21.19 4.90
C PRO A 770 13.64 22.23 3.96
N THR A 771 13.66 23.53 4.31
CA THR A 771 14.24 24.63 3.49
C THR A 771 15.71 24.48 3.06
N ARG A 772 16.49 23.53 3.58
CA ARG A 772 17.86 23.26 3.08
C ARG A 772 18.02 21.84 2.54
N ALA A 773 18.41 21.78 1.26
CA ALA A 773 18.76 20.54 0.56
C ALA A 773 19.82 19.76 1.34
N TRP A 774 19.51 18.50 1.63
CA TRP A 774 20.39 17.59 2.35
C TRP A 774 21.61 17.25 1.49
N ASN A 775 22.79 17.66 1.95
CA ASN A 775 24.04 17.34 1.26
C ASN A 775 24.48 15.93 1.66
N ILE A 776 24.41 14.99 0.70
CA ILE A 776 24.57 13.52 0.80
C ILE A 776 25.89 13.03 1.44
N ASN A 777 26.79 13.92 1.84
CA ASN A 777 28.18 13.62 2.17
C ASN A 777 28.52 13.38 3.67
N ASP A 778 27.57 13.42 4.61
CA ASP A 778 27.88 13.10 6.03
C ASP A 778 27.95 11.59 6.30
N LYS A 779 29.11 11.01 5.96
CA LYS A 779 29.43 9.57 6.04
C LYS A 779 29.44 8.96 7.45
N ARG A 780 28.99 9.65 8.49
CA ARG A 780 29.11 9.21 9.90
C ARG A 780 27.82 8.67 10.54
N ARG A 781 26.73 8.49 9.80
CA ARG A 781 25.43 8.04 10.35
C ARG A 781 24.66 7.03 9.47
N ILE A 782 25.36 6.27 8.64
CA ILE A 782 24.74 5.33 7.69
C ILE A 782 24.32 4.01 8.37
N ASP A 783 24.87 3.66 9.54
CA ASP A 783 24.75 2.32 10.14
C ASP A 783 23.55 2.12 11.10
N ASP A 784 22.64 3.10 11.23
CA ASP A 784 21.73 3.24 12.40
C ASP A 784 20.30 2.67 12.24
N TRP A 785 20.02 1.89 11.18
CA TRP A 785 18.70 1.25 11.02
C TRP A 785 18.63 -0.14 11.67
N GLY A 786 17.73 -0.29 12.65
CA GLY A 786 17.45 -1.55 13.32
C GLY A 786 16.09 -2.12 12.94
N VAL A 787 16.04 -3.35 12.44
CA VAL A 787 14.79 -4.07 12.13
C VAL A 787 14.62 -5.24 13.09
N ARG A 788 13.41 -5.41 13.64
CA ARG A 788 13.06 -6.52 14.53
C ARG A 788 11.67 -7.04 14.19
N THR A 789 11.50 -8.35 14.09
CA THR A 789 10.18 -8.96 13.86
C THR A 789 9.73 -9.73 15.10
N ARG A 790 8.50 -9.51 15.58
CA ARG A 790 7.85 -10.39 16.55
C ARG A 790 6.63 -11.06 15.92
N GLN A 791 6.39 -12.33 16.26
CA GLN A 791 5.11 -12.96 15.92
C GLN A 791 4.06 -12.54 16.95
N VAL A 792 2.84 -12.32 16.50
CA VAL A 792 1.68 -12.06 17.34
C VAL A 792 0.53 -12.95 16.95
N GLU A 793 -0.29 -13.32 17.93
CA GLU A 793 -1.58 -13.96 17.74
C GLU A 793 -2.65 -13.02 18.28
N ASP A 794 -3.65 -12.74 17.45
CA ASP A 794 -4.85 -11.98 17.76
C ASP A 794 -4.61 -10.55 18.31
N GLU A 795 -3.54 -9.90 17.85
CA GLU A 795 -3.23 -8.50 18.14
C GLU A 795 -4.27 -7.58 17.49
N THR A 796 -4.77 -6.59 18.23
CA THR A 796 -5.73 -5.63 17.68
C THR A 796 -5.05 -4.69 16.68
N VAL A 797 -5.69 -4.47 15.53
CA VAL A 797 -5.22 -3.61 14.44
C VAL A 797 -6.19 -2.47 14.13
N PHE A 798 -5.68 -1.24 14.10
CA PHE A 798 -6.39 -0.01 13.71
C PHE A 798 -5.92 0.46 12.33
N CYS A 799 -6.59 1.45 11.76
CA CYS A 799 -6.23 2.10 10.50
C CYS A 799 -7.09 3.35 10.45
N LEU A 800 -6.55 4.37 9.82
CA LEU A 800 -7.19 5.63 9.62
C LEU A 800 -7.08 5.88 8.12
N THR A 801 -8.22 6.10 7.47
CA THR A 801 -8.24 6.58 6.10
C THR A 801 -8.39 8.09 6.17
N THR A 802 -7.58 8.85 5.44
CA THR A 802 -7.61 10.32 5.45
C THR A 802 -7.69 10.89 4.04
N GLU A 803 -8.23 12.11 3.88
CA GLU A 803 -8.43 12.76 2.56
C GLU A 803 -7.13 12.85 1.74
N SER A 804 -6.00 13.08 2.41
CA SER A 804 -4.67 13.12 1.79
C SER A 804 -4.02 11.75 1.60
N GLN A 805 -4.72 10.66 1.97
CA GLN A 805 -4.24 9.27 2.13
C GLN A 805 -3.07 9.12 3.13
N ASN A 806 -2.84 10.16 3.91
CA ASN A 806 -1.58 10.38 4.57
C ASN A 806 -1.84 11.09 5.91
N PHE A 807 -1.15 10.68 6.97
CA PHE A 807 -1.29 11.25 8.31
C PHE A 807 -0.10 10.81 9.18
N TRP A 808 0.08 11.47 10.31
CA TRP A 808 1.21 11.30 11.22
C TRP A 808 0.87 10.36 12.41
N VAL A 809 1.38 9.10 12.45
CA VAL A 809 1.15 8.16 13.58
C VAL A 809 2.29 7.99 14.60
N MET A 810 2.15 8.53 15.81
CA MET A 810 3.04 8.31 16.95
C MET A 810 3.00 6.86 17.47
N SER A 811 4.17 6.22 17.54
CA SER A 811 4.35 4.86 18.03
C SER A 811 4.30 4.73 19.56
N PRO A 812 3.57 3.76 20.15
CA PRO A 812 3.46 3.58 21.60
C PRO A 812 4.77 3.17 22.28
N VAL A 813 5.70 2.57 21.53
CA VAL A 813 6.94 1.98 22.06
C VAL A 813 8.07 3.01 22.19
N THR A 814 8.06 4.07 21.38
CA THR A 814 9.15 5.07 21.29
C THR A 814 8.71 6.52 21.14
N GLY A 815 7.50 6.77 20.64
CA GLY A 815 6.96 8.12 20.41
C GLY A 815 7.27 8.77 19.05
N GLN A 816 7.60 8.03 17.98
CA GLN A 816 7.96 8.54 16.62
C GLN A 816 6.85 8.30 15.55
N VAL A 817 6.85 8.98 14.39
CA VAL A 817 5.62 9.36 13.61
C VAL A 817 5.62 9.03 12.07
N SER A 818 4.54 8.50 11.39
CA SER A 818 4.51 7.95 9.95
C SER A 818 3.15 7.52 9.24
N LEU A 819 3.07 6.79 8.05
CA LEU A 819 2.02 6.87 6.91
C LEU A 819 1.96 5.73 5.72
N THR A 820 0.86 5.41 4.88
CA THR A 820 0.64 4.23 3.84
C THR A 820 -0.44 4.28 2.61
N GLY A 821 -0.46 3.42 1.48
CA GLY A 821 -1.47 3.40 0.27
C GLY A 821 -1.66 2.16 -0.80
N ASN A 822 -2.62 2.14 -1.82
CA ASN A 822 -3.47 1.02 -2.54
C ASN A 822 -3.03 0.35 -3.95
N SER A 823 -3.41 -0.91 -4.41
CA SER A 823 -3.07 -1.59 -5.76
C SER A 823 -3.68 -3.02 -6.14
N PRO A 824 -3.68 -3.49 -7.44
CA PRO A 824 -4.19 -4.82 -7.91
C PRO A 824 -3.21 -6.03 -7.82
N TYR A 825 -3.73 -7.28 -7.77
CA TYR A 825 -2.95 -8.51 -7.49
C TYR A 825 -3.62 -9.87 -7.82
N ILE A 826 -2.82 -10.95 -7.86
CA ILE A 826 -3.28 -12.36 -7.72
C ILE A 826 -2.56 -13.01 -6.54
N ARG A 827 -3.32 -13.56 -5.58
CA ARG A 827 -2.77 -14.22 -4.40
C ARG A 827 -3.59 -15.43 -3.95
N ASP A 828 -2.96 -16.61 -3.96
CA ASP A 828 -3.44 -17.84 -3.32
C ASP A 828 -4.86 -18.31 -3.71
N GLY A 829 -5.43 -17.79 -4.80
CA GLY A 829 -6.79 -18.08 -5.27
C GLY A 829 -7.71 -16.86 -5.32
N VAL A 830 -7.31 -15.73 -4.74
CA VAL A 830 -7.95 -14.42 -4.90
C VAL A 830 -7.35 -13.70 -6.10
N TYR A 831 -8.22 -13.15 -6.94
CA TYR A 831 -7.89 -12.27 -8.05
C TYR A 831 -8.50 -10.91 -7.74
N ALA A 832 -7.72 -9.85 -7.80
CA ALA A 832 -8.21 -8.48 -7.65
C ALA A 832 -8.08 -7.75 -8.99
N ALA A 833 -9.19 -7.15 -9.44
CA ALA A 833 -9.21 -6.28 -10.60
C ALA A 833 -8.48 -4.96 -10.29
N GLY A 834 -8.27 -4.17 -11.35
CA GLY A 834 -7.70 -2.84 -11.28
C GLY A 834 -8.78 -1.76 -11.22
N ILE A 835 -8.52 -0.63 -11.89
CA ILE A 835 -9.46 0.49 -12.04
C ILE A 835 -9.72 0.73 -13.53
N GLU A 836 -10.98 0.91 -13.91
CA GLU A 836 -11.38 1.25 -15.29
C GLU A 836 -11.52 2.76 -15.51
N GLY A 837 -11.73 3.52 -14.44
CA GLY A 837 -11.53 4.96 -14.42
C GLY A 837 -10.09 5.39 -14.74
N LEU A 838 -9.90 6.71 -14.89
CA LEU A 838 -8.59 7.34 -15.04
C LEU A 838 -7.64 6.92 -13.91
N LEU A 839 -6.37 6.65 -14.25
CA LEU A 839 -5.34 6.37 -13.24
C LEU A 839 -5.06 7.56 -12.31
N ASP A 840 -5.47 8.77 -12.69
CA ASP A 840 -5.57 9.94 -11.80
C ASP A 840 -7.03 10.19 -11.44
N GLN A 841 -7.41 9.79 -10.23
CA GLN A 841 -8.75 9.98 -9.66
C GLN A 841 -8.86 11.32 -8.88
N GLY A 842 -7.81 12.17 -8.93
CA GLY A 842 -7.72 13.46 -8.24
C GLY A 842 -7.30 13.36 -6.77
N TYR A 843 -7.68 12.28 -6.08
CA TYR A 843 -7.30 12.02 -4.68
C TYR A 843 -6.03 11.17 -4.52
N ASN A 844 -5.54 10.53 -5.58
CA ASN A 844 -4.30 9.73 -5.55
C ASN A 844 -3.10 10.53 -6.09
N LYS A 845 -2.15 10.84 -5.19
CA LYS A 845 -0.92 11.57 -5.48
C LYS A 845 0.30 10.64 -5.31
N GLY A 846 1.39 10.96 -6.01
CA GLY A 846 2.64 10.20 -5.95
C GLY A 846 2.67 8.97 -6.87
N ALA A 847 3.68 8.12 -6.66
CA ALA A 847 3.83 6.87 -7.41
C ALA A 847 2.69 5.90 -7.12
N SER A 848 2.18 5.22 -8.15
CA SER A 848 1.01 4.33 -8.06
C SER A 848 1.28 2.97 -8.67
N GLY A 849 0.79 1.92 -8.03
CA GLY A 849 0.72 0.57 -8.60
C GLY A 849 -0.60 0.28 -9.31
N TRP A 850 -1.50 1.27 -9.42
CA TRP A 850 -2.78 1.10 -10.11
C TRP A 850 -2.57 0.79 -11.58
N ALA A 851 -3.33 -0.16 -12.08
CA ALA A 851 -3.33 -0.58 -13.46
C ALA A 851 -4.78 -0.79 -13.91
N GLN A 852 -5.00 -0.61 -15.20
CA GLN A 852 -6.26 -0.90 -15.87
C GLN A 852 -6.29 -2.39 -16.21
N ALA A 853 -7.02 -3.18 -15.41
CA ALA A 853 -6.90 -4.64 -15.43
C ALA A 853 -8.20 -5.36 -15.01
N GLU A 854 -8.59 -6.33 -15.83
CA GLU A 854 -9.85 -7.08 -15.70
C GLU A 854 -9.58 -8.53 -15.27
N ILE A 855 -10.54 -9.17 -14.59
CA ILE A 855 -10.48 -10.62 -14.35
C ILE A 855 -11.35 -11.35 -15.37
N ILE A 856 -10.73 -12.18 -16.22
CA ILE A 856 -11.44 -13.05 -17.16
C ILE A 856 -11.59 -14.43 -16.52
N THR A 857 -12.81 -14.97 -16.50
CA THR A 857 -13.12 -16.34 -16.06
C THR A 857 -13.52 -17.20 -17.25
N TYR A 858 -12.93 -18.39 -17.37
CA TYR A 858 -13.14 -19.36 -18.44
C TYR A 858 -14.06 -20.52 -18.02
N ASP A 859 -14.71 -21.18 -18.98
CA ASP A 859 -15.68 -22.27 -18.71
C ASP A 859 -15.06 -23.48 -17.99
N ASN A 860 -13.73 -23.63 -18.02
CA ASN A 860 -12.99 -24.65 -17.26
C ASN A 860 -12.65 -24.24 -15.79
N SER A 861 -13.37 -23.25 -15.24
CA SER A 861 -13.18 -22.67 -13.90
C SER A 861 -11.79 -22.10 -13.64
N ARG A 862 -11.08 -21.68 -14.70
CA ARG A 862 -9.79 -20.98 -14.61
C ARG A 862 -9.98 -19.49 -14.85
N ARG A 863 -9.00 -18.70 -14.39
CA ARG A 863 -9.02 -17.24 -14.45
C ARG A 863 -7.67 -16.71 -14.86
N THR A 864 -7.66 -15.52 -15.46
CA THR A 864 -6.47 -14.71 -15.68
C THR A 864 -6.81 -13.25 -15.44
N LEU A 865 -5.79 -12.44 -15.10
CA LEU A 865 -5.89 -10.99 -15.30
C LEU A 865 -5.57 -10.66 -16.76
N VAL A 866 -6.22 -9.63 -17.29
CA VAL A 866 -5.89 -8.98 -18.57
C VAL A 866 -5.65 -7.51 -18.28
N THR A 867 -4.41 -7.06 -18.46
CA THR A 867 -4.02 -5.64 -18.26
C THR A 867 -4.03 -4.92 -19.60
N ARG A 868 -4.62 -3.73 -19.66
CA ARG A 868 -4.71 -2.90 -20.86
C ARG A 868 -3.43 -2.08 -21.08
N VAL A 869 -3.12 -1.82 -22.34
CA VAL A 869 -2.01 -0.98 -22.80
C VAL A 869 -2.54 -0.04 -23.89
N GLY A 870 -2.91 1.19 -23.51
CA GLY A 870 -3.64 2.10 -24.39
C GLY A 870 -4.96 1.49 -24.87
N GLU A 871 -5.26 1.61 -26.17
CA GLU A 871 -6.48 1.04 -26.78
C GLU A 871 -6.44 -0.49 -26.98
N LYS A 872 -5.41 -1.18 -26.47
CA LYS A 872 -5.17 -2.62 -26.68
C LYS A 872 -5.32 -3.39 -25.37
N TRP A 873 -5.96 -4.55 -25.45
CA TRP A 873 -6.08 -5.52 -24.34
C TRP A 873 -5.46 -6.90 -24.66
N ARG A 874 -5.02 -7.07 -25.92
CA ARG A 874 -4.25 -8.20 -26.45
C ARG A 874 -3.52 -7.71 -27.70
N ALA A 875 -2.51 -8.45 -28.16
CA ALA A 875 -1.88 -8.11 -29.43
C ALA A 875 -2.85 -8.34 -30.59
N ALA A 876 -2.97 -7.35 -31.49
CA ALA A 876 -3.80 -7.48 -32.69
C ALA A 876 -3.16 -8.47 -33.68
N ARG A 877 -3.93 -9.47 -34.12
CA ARG A 877 -3.50 -10.58 -34.99
C ARG A 877 -4.10 -10.44 -36.39
#